data_AF-A0A2T4TXW8-F1
#
_entry.id   AF-A0A2T4TXW8-F1
#
_cell.length_a   1.000
_cell.length_b   1.000
_cell.length_c   1.000
_cell.angle_alpha   90.00
_cell.angle_beta   90.00
_cell.angle_gamma   90.00
#
_symmetry.space_group_name_H-M   'P 1'
#
loop_
_entity.id
_entity.type
_entity.pdbx_description
1 polymer ?
#
loop_
_entity_poly.entity_id
_entity_poly.type
_entity_poly.pdbx_seq_one_letter_code
_entity_poly.pdbx_strand_id
1 'polypeptide(L)'
;MMQGRDTMDERPASIEERNLSKAESLLKSAGLIMPPVPEELIARFRERSSWCFSTRLLSVSPYNIKQYVQEALSGRVQDSLILARAGHGVNTYAMHYFLVHGPLQLFLQISWGGANMDSRQTTAEVNKCFRLVERLLESVGEGLRSGRLRPADRLTVVASNVYGGFWLAPTENGPTQTAAARWDGSARDPKIVLIEAIRWLTQTHTSVRPVIRISKSQYISGLQCRKLLWWMVHEPESPELAVGEELQVIFERGRRVGELARTCVPGGVLVGLPHHEVTHRLAATAQAIADKAPVVYEASFLEDGIFVAVDILQRRRDGFVMAEVKSTLDVKNDHIPDVAVQAHVVRRAGLTVKSAEVMHLNRECRYPDLSNLFVRENVTSVIRSAVRAVPKQAGELVSMLAGPLPEVKTGPHCTTPHACPFIERCWPPLPAHHVSSLYGIRKAKAEEFVADGYNTLFDLPRKFAASPAARRQIHSVRTGEMIVERDLRGALASLTPPIAFLDFETVNPAIPVWPGCRPYAQVPVQFSCHVLKADGVEHHAWLAEGPDDPREQFARALIAACAGVNTVLAYNAPFERQCIDGLIEALPHVEDDLVALSSRIRDLLPIVRDHVYHPDFGGSFSIKKVLPALVPGLGYDDLKIQDGRSAAAAIETLLLGADALTAAQQRSLRRDLLRYCERDTLGMVRLYERLLKLAGMGR
;
A
#
# COMPACT_ATOMS: atom_id res chain seq x y z
N MET A 1 76.37 29.14 25.63
CA MET A 1 76.22 27.72 26.00
C MET A 1 75.21 27.11 25.04
N MET A 2 75.70 26.38 24.04
CA MET A 2 74.91 25.75 22.99
C MET A 2 74.97 24.23 23.19
N GLN A 3 73.79 23.62 23.04
CA GLN A 3 73.52 22.24 22.63
C GLN A 3 73.95 21.09 23.57
N GLY A 4 72.96 20.57 24.30
CA GLY A 4 72.89 19.17 24.72
C GLY A 4 71.59 18.58 24.19
N ARG A 5 71.70 17.59 23.29
CA ARG A 5 70.61 16.80 22.74
C ARG A 5 70.15 15.80 23.80
N ASP A 6 68.88 15.81 24.15
CA ASP A 6 68.21 14.62 24.70
C ASP A 6 67.35 14.02 23.59
N THR A 7 67.90 12.98 22.98
CA THR A 7 67.23 12.05 22.08
C THR A 7 66.21 11.26 22.89
N MET A 8 64.92 11.55 22.69
CA MET A 8 63.86 10.62 23.09
C MET A 8 63.96 9.34 22.27
N ASP A 9 64.07 8.25 23.01
CA ASP A 9 64.17 6.84 22.61
C ASP A 9 62.93 6.41 21.80
N GLU A 10 62.96 6.59 20.47
CA GLU A 10 62.03 5.89 19.56
C GLU A 10 62.38 4.41 19.53
N ARG A 11 61.80 3.63 20.45
CA ARG A 11 61.83 2.17 20.33
C ARG A 11 61.20 1.78 19.00
N PRO A 12 61.89 0.99 18.15
CA PRO A 12 61.29 0.53 16.90
C PRO A 12 60.06 -0.31 17.22
N ALA A 13 58.90 0.09 16.69
CA ALA A 13 57.64 -0.64 16.82
C ALA A 13 57.87 -2.13 16.57
N SER A 14 57.33 -2.98 17.43
CA SER A 14 57.52 -4.43 17.35
C SER A 14 57.00 -4.95 16.00
N ILE A 15 57.45 -6.11 15.53
CA ILE A 15 57.01 -6.67 14.23
C ILE A 15 55.47 -6.82 14.20
N GLU A 16 54.84 -7.03 15.35
CA GLU A 16 53.39 -7.05 15.55
C GLU A 16 52.74 -5.68 15.23
N GLU A 17 53.22 -4.61 15.86
CA GLU A 17 52.69 -3.24 15.69
C GLU A 17 52.85 -2.73 14.25
N ARG A 18 53.89 -3.18 13.55
CA ARG A 18 54.12 -2.87 12.14
C ARG A 18 53.07 -3.46 11.20
N ASN A 19 52.58 -4.67 11.46
CA ASN A 19 51.56 -5.31 10.61
C ASN A 19 50.18 -4.64 10.78
N LEU A 20 49.83 -4.30 12.03
CA LEU A 20 48.59 -3.59 12.34
C LEU A 20 48.59 -2.18 11.72
N SER A 21 49.68 -1.42 11.92
CA SER A 21 49.86 -0.08 11.34
C SER A 21 49.84 -0.12 9.80
N LYS A 22 50.39 -1.18 9.19
CA LYS A 22 50.35 -1.37 7.74
C LYS A 22 48.93 -1.63 7.23
N ALA A 23 48.14 -2.46 7.91
CA ALA A 23 46.74 -2.69 7.56
C ALA A 23 45.92 -1.40 7.68
N GLU A 24 46.08 -0.67 8.79
CA GLU A 24 45.39 0.60 9.04
C GLU A 24 45.72 1.65 7.98
N SER A 25 47.00 1.84 7.66
CA SER A 25 47.45 2.75 6.61
C SER A 25 46.85 2.39 5.25
N LEU A 26 46.80 1.08 4.93
CA LEU A 26 46.22 0.59 3.68
C LEU A 26 44.73 0.88 3.58
N LEU A 27 43.94 0.57 4.62
CA LEU A 27 42.51 0.85 4.67
C LEU A 27 42.22 2.34 4.59
N LYS A 28 42.96 3.14 5.35
CA LYS A 28 42.84 4.61 5.36
C LYS A 28 43.11 5.21 3.99
N SER A 29 44.13 4.71 3.27
CA SER A 29 44.43 5.14 1.90
C SER A 29 43.28 4.86 0.91
N ALA A 30 42.43 3.88 1.23
CA ALA A 30 41.27 3.51 0.45
C ALA A 30 39.94 4.10 0.98
N GLY A 31 39.99 5.01 1.97
CA GLY A 31 38.80 5.63 2.57
C GLY A 31 38.03 4.72 3.53
N LEU A 32 38.61 3.59 3.92
CA LEU A 32 38.02 2.63 4.85
C LEU A 32 38.52 2.86 6.28
N ILE A 33 37.66 2.59 7.26
CA ILE A 33 38.04 2.55 8.67
C ILE A 33 38.64 1.18 9.01
N MET A 34 39.50 1.13 10.02
CA MET A 34 39.99 -0.13 10.56
C MET A 34 38.87 -0.77 11.40
N PRO A 35 38.43 -2.00 11.09
CA PRO A 35 37.54 -2.73 12.00
C PRO A 35 38.32 -3.11 13.26
N PRO A 36 37.63 -3.35 14.39
CA PRO A 36 38.27 -3.70 15.66
C PRO A 36 39.16 -4.95 15.53
N VAL A 37 40.30 -4.95 16.23
CA VAL A 37 41.20 -6.11 16.31
C VAL A 37 41.37 -6.44 17.79
N PRO A 38 40.89 -7.61 18.26
CA PRO A 38 41.09 -8.01 19.66
C PRO A 38 42.58 -8.05 20.02
N GLU A 39 42.92 -7.53 21.21
CA GLU A 39 44.32 -7.36 21.64
C GLU A 39 45.10 -8.68 21.63
N GLU A 40 44.44 -9.78 22.02
CA GLU A 40 45.02 -11.13 22.06
C GLU A 40 45.41 -11.66 20.68
N LEU A 41 44.83 -11.09 19.62
CA LEU A 41 45.06 -11.48 18.24
C LEU A 41 46.13 -10.63 17.55
N ILE A 42 46.45 -9.44 18.06
CA ILE A 42 47.43 -8.52 17.46
C ILE A 42 48.80 -9.20 17.32
N ALA A 43 49.23 -9.95 18.33
CA ALA A 43 50.53 -10.62 18.33
C ALA A 43 50.71 -11.62 17.18
N ARG A 44 49.60 -12.20 16.69
CA ARG A 44 49.60 -13.17 15.59
C ARG A 44 49.20 -12.57 14.25
N PHE A 45 48.75 -11.31 14.23
CA PHE A 45 48.28 -10.64 13.03
C PHE A 45 49.46 -10.36 12.10
N ARG A 46 49.44 -11.00 10.92
CA ARG A 46 50.52 -10.94 9.94
C ARG A 46 49.94 -10.71 8.56
N GLU A 47 50.59 -9.88 7.76
CA GLU A 47 50.35 -9.80 6.33
C GLU A 47 50.67 -11.16 5.68
N ARG A 48 49.76 -11.66 4.85
CA ARG A 48 49.91 -12.92 4.10
C ARG A 48 50.15 -12.65 2.62
N SER A 49 49.53 -11.60 2.11
CA SER A 49 49.73 -11.05 0.77
C SER A 49 49.22 -9.61 0.73
N SER A 50 49.40 -8.94 -0.40
CA SER A 50 48.82 -7.60 -0.60
C SER A 50 47.32 -7.64 -0.31
N TRP A 51 46.85 -6.73 0.55
CA TRP A 51 45.45 -6.66 1.01
C TRP A 51 44.94 -7.89 1.76
N CYS A 52 45.80 -8.74 2.33
CA CYS A 52 45.35 -9.89 3.11
C CYS A 52 46.17 -10.03 4.39
N PHE A 53 45.52 -9.85 5.53
CA PHE A 53 46.10 -9.98 6.86
C PHE A 53 45.35 -11.05 7.65
N SER A 54 46.08 -11.93 8.34
CA SER A 54 45.46 -13.03 9.06
C SER A 54 46.31 -13.55 10.21
N THR A 55 45.66 -13.95 11.30
CA THR A 55 46.30 -14.60 12.46
C THR A 55 46.56 -16.10 12.28
N ARG A 56 46.17 -16.65 11.12
CA ARG A 56 46.40 -18.04 10.71
C ARG A 56 46.77 -18.14 9.23
N LEU A 57 47.37 -19.27 8.84
CA LEU A 57 47.59 -19.59 7.42
C LEU A 57 46.25 -19.85 6.72
N LEU A 58 46.13 -19.44 5.47
CA LEU A 58 44.91 -19.57 4.67
C LEU A 58 45.13 -20.65 3.60
N SER A 59 44.33 -21.70 3.62
CA SER A 59 44.34 -22.77 2.61
C SER A 59 43.44 -22.47 1.41
N VAL A 60 42.47 -21.55 1.58
CA VAL A 60 41.51 -21.12 0.54
C VAL A 60 41.39 -19.60 0.55
N SER A 61 40.96 -19.01 -0.56
CA SER A 61 40.67 -17.58 -0.65
C SER A 61 39.53 -17.17 0.30
N PRO A 62 39.65 -16.05 1.04
CA PRO A 62 38.56 -15.47 1.85
C PRO A 62 37.27 -15.22 1.06
N TYR A 63 37.35 -15.11 -0.27
CA TYR A 63 36.17 -14.98 -1.12
C TYR A 63 35.19 -16.17 -0.99
N ASN A 64 35.70 -17.36 -0.67
CA ASN A 64 34.88 -18.54 -0.40
C ASN A 64 34.39 -18.58 1.07
N ILE A 65 33.56 -17.61 1.45
CA ILE A 65 33.01 -17.47 2.81
C ILE A 65 32.34 -18.75 3.32
N LYS A 66 31.70 -19.53 2.44
CA LYS A 66 30.96 -20.76 2.80
C LYS A 66 31.87 -21.78 3.49
N GLN A 67 33.11 -21.91 3.03
CA GLN A 67 34.07 -22.84 3.62
C GLN A 67 34.48 -22.43 5.03
N TYR A 68 34.69 -21.13 5.27
CA TYR A 68 35.03 -20.60 6.59
C TYR A 68 33.89 -20.75 7.59
N VAL A 69 32.65 -20.51 7.15
CA VAL A 69 31.45 -20.71 7.96
C VAL A 69 31.28 -22.20 8.29
N GLN A 70 31.44 -23.10 7.31
CA GLN A 70 31.37 -24.55 7.54
C GLN A 70 32.44 -25.03 8.52
N GLU A 71 33.68 -24.55 8.38
CA GLU A 71 34.77 -24.84 9.31
C GLU A 71 34.39 -24.43 10.74
N ALA A 72 33.88 -23.21 10.93
CA ALA A 72 33.48 -22.70 12.24
C ALA A 72 32.31 -23.46 12.87
N LEU A 73 31.35 -23.91 12.06
CA LEU A 73 30.20 -24.69 12.52
C LEU A 73 30.55 -26.16 12.82
N SER A 74 31.58 -26.73 12.18
CA SER A 74 32.03 -28.11 12.41
C SER A 74 32.70 -28.35 13.78
N GLY A 75 32.98 -27.28 14.52
CA GLY A 75 33.50 -27.34 15.88
C GLY A 75 35.02 -27.31 15.95
N ARG A 76 35.52 -26.24 16.61
CA ARG A 76 36.94 -25.91 16.94
C ARG A 76 37.75 -25.24 15.83
N VAL A 77 37.36 -24.01 15.51
CA VAL A 77 38.29 -23.00 14.99
C VAL A 77 38.87 -22.25 16.17
N GLN A 78 40.19 -22.15 16.26
CA GLN A 78 40.87 -21.31 17.25
C GLN A 78 40.55 -19.84 17.00
N ASP A 79 40.64 -19.03 18.05
CA ASP A 79 40.50 -17.58 17.92
C ASP A 79 41.39 -17.06 16.80
N SER A 80 40.75 -16.42 15.83
CA SER A 80 41.37 -16.02 14.59
C SER A 80 40.69 -14.80 13.98
N LEU A 81 41.49 -14.01 13.27
CA LEU A 81 41.05 -12.85 12.53
C LEU A 81 41.62 -12.94 11.12
N ILE A 82 40.76 -12.70 10.13
CA ILE A 82 41.11 -12.53 8.72
C ILE A 82 40.53 -11.20 8.27
N LEU A 83 41.39 -10.31 7.78
CA LEU A 83 41.01 -9.05 7.15
C LEU A 83 41.61 -9.05 5.74
N ALA A 84 40.75 -9.16 4.73
CA ALA A 84 41.23 -9.30 3.36
C ALA A 84 40.35 -8.59 2.34
N ARG A 85 40.95 -8.10 1.26
CA ARG A 85 40.25 -7.87 -0.01
C ARG A 85 40.56 -9.02 -0.93
N ALA A 86 39.55 -9.80 -1.29
CA ALA A 86 39.69 -10.97 -2.15
C ALA A 86 38.55 -11.03 -3.17
N GLY A 87 38.77 -11.71 -4.29
CA GLY A 87 37.87 -11.72 -5.43
C GLY A 87 38.30 -12.65 -6.57
N HIS A 88 37.48 -12.76 -7.61
CA HIS A 88 37.79 -13.47 -8.86
C HIS A 88 37.54 -12.57 -10.09
N GLY A 89 38.52 -12.43 -10.98
CA GLY A 89 38.41 -11.56 -12.16
C GLY A 89 38.28 -10.07 -11.82
N VAL A 90 37.88 -9.24 -12.79
CA VAL A 90 37.90 -7.76 -12.68
C VAL A 90 36.70 -7.16 -11.92
N ASN A 91 35.59 -7.89 -11.80
CA ASN A 91 34.32 -7.33 -11.29
C ASN A 91 33.82 -7.95 -9.98
N THR A 92 34.45 -9.01 -9.50
CA THR A 92 33.98 -9.70 -8.28
C THR A 92 35.04 -9.58 -7.19
N TYR A 93 35.02 -8.46 -6.46
CA TYR A 93 35.86 -8.22 -5.29
C TYR A 93 34.98 -7.86 -4.10
N ALA A 94 35.41 -8.30 -2.93
CA ALA A 94 34.76 -7.96 -1.67
C ALA A 94 35.79 -7.69 -0.57
N MET A 95 35.39 -6.87 0.39
CA MET A 95 36.05 -6.75 1.68
C MET A 95 35.55 -7.85 2.61
N HIS A 96 36.48 -8.57 3.23
CA HIS A 96 36.22 -9.70 4.11
C HIS A 96 36.78 -9.38 5.50
N TYR A 97 35.95 -9.53 6.52
CA TYR A 97 36.36 -9.48 7.93
C TYR A 97 35.76 -10.70 8.64
N PHE A 98 36.59 -11.71 8.88
CA PHE A 98 36.20 -12.94 9.55
C PHE A 98 36.86 -12.98 10.92
N LEU A 99 36.04 -12.94 11.97
CA LEU A 99 36.48 -12.94 13.35
C LEU A 99 35.84 -14.11 14.09
N VAL A 100 36.68 -15.03 14.56
CA VAL A 100 36.32 -16.03 15.57
C VAL A 100 37.03 -15.61 16.84
N HIS A 101 36.29 -15.19 17.87
CA HIS A 101 36.87 -14.73 19.12
C HIS A 101 35.89 -14.93 20.28
N GLY A 102 36.32 -15.66 21.31
CA GLY A 102 35.46 -16.02 22.43
C GLY A 102 34.17 -16.72 21.96
N PRO A 103 32.97 -16.24 22.35
CA PRO A 103 31.71 -16.83 21.92
C PRO A 103 31.24 -16.38 20.52
N LEU A 104 31.93 -15.44 19.86
CA LEU A 104 31.51 -14.87 18.57
C LEU A 104 32.20 -15.54 17.38
N GLN A 105 31.42 -15.87 16.35
CA GLN A 105 31.89 -16.31 15.03
C GLN A 105 31.27 -15.40 13.96
N LEU A 106 31.95 -14.31 13.63
CA LEU A 106 31.51 -13.30 12.66
C LEU A 106 32.18 -13.50 11.30
N PHE A 107 31.38 -13.51 10.24
CA PHE A 107 31.83 -13.57 8.85
C PHE A 107 31.19 -12.43 8.05
N LEU A 108 31.91 -11.33 7.89
CA LEU A 108 31.46 -10.17 7.11
C LEU A 108 32.07 -10.23 5.70
N GLN A 109 31.24 -10.11 4.68
CA GLN A 109 31.68 -10.04 3.29
C GLN A 109 30.84 -9.03 2.50
N ILE A 110 31.49 -7.96 2.03
CA ILE A 110 30.80 -6.85 1.37
C ILE A 110 31.47 -6.58 0.03
N SER A 111 30.70 -6.63 -1.06
CA SER A 111 31.14 -6.22 -2.40
C SER A 111 31.83 -4.86 -2.36
N TRP A 112 33.11 -4.81 -2.76
CA TRP A 112 33.92 -3.61 -2.72
C TRP A 112 35.14 -3.72 -3.65
N GLY A 113 35.39 -2.69 -4.45
CA GLY A 113 36.60 -2.56 -5.28
C GLY A 113 36.56 -3.26 -6.65
N GLY A 114 35.38 -3.46 -7.24
CA GLY A 114 35.20 -3.87 -8.64
C GLY A 114 35.02 -2.67 -9.59
N ALA A 115 35.35 -2.82 -10.88
CA ALA A 115 35.39 -1.71 -11.85
C ALA A 115 34.02 -1.02 -12.09
N ASN A 116 32.91 -1.75 -11.88
CA ASN A 116 31.54 -1.26 -12.08
C ASN A 116 30.84 -0.79 -10.79
N MET A 117 31.57 -0.63 -9.68
CA MET A 117 31.00 -0.23 -8.38
C MET A 117 31.21 1.27 -8.12
N ASP A 118 30.21 1.95 -7.56
CA ASP A 118 30.40 3.30 -7.01
C ASP A 118 31.33 3.21 -5.79
N SER A 119 32.57 3.68 -5.95
CA SER A 119 33.60 3.61 -4.91
C SER A 119 33.26 4.42 -3.67
N ARG A 120 32.48 5.51 -3.76
CA ARG A 120 32.08 6.30 -2.58
C ARG A 120 30.97 5.61 -1.81
N GLN A 121 29.93 5.16 -2.51
CA GLN A 121 28.80 4.49 -1.87
C GLN A 121 29.22 3.15 -1.26
N THR A 122 29.97 2.32 -1.98
CA THR A 122 30.43 1.02 -1.47
C THR A 122 31.40 1.16 -0.30
N THR A 123 32.31 2.14 -0.32
CA THR A 123 33.19 2.47 0.82
C THR A 123 32.39 2.91 2.05
N ALA A 124 31.35 3.73 1.87
CA ALA A 124 30.46 4.13 2.96
C ALA A 124 29.72 2.92 3.57
N GLU A 125 29.29 1.97 2.74
CA GLU A 125 28.63 0.74 3.22
C GLU A 125 29.57 -0.18 4.00
N VAL A 126 30.80 -0.38 3.54
CA VAL A 126 31.82 -1.13 4.30
C VAL A 126 32.08 -0.46 5.65
N ASN A 127 32.27 0.86 5.66
CA ASN A 127 32.50 1.62 6.90
C ASN A 127 31.33 1.54 7.88
N LYS A 128 30.08 1.59 7.39
CA LYS A 128 28.90 1.39 8.24
C LYS A 128 28.90 0.01 8.89
N CYS A 129 29.23 -1.04 8.13
CA CYS A 129 29.31 -2.38 8.67
C CYS A 129 30.45 -2.54 9.68
N PHE A 130 31.63 -1.94 9.44
CA PHE A 130 32.72 -1.97 10.42
C PHE A 130 32.36 -1.30 11.75
N ARG A 131 31.63 -0.18 11.74
CA ARG A 131 31.09 0.42 12.98
C ARG A 131 30.07 -0.48 13.67
N LEU A 132 29.24 -1.18 12.91
CA LEU A 132 28.32 -2.17 13.47
C LEU A 132 29.05 -3.38 14.06
N VAL A 133 30.19 -3.78 13.49
CA VAL A 133 31.06 -4.84 14.05
C VAL A 133 31.64 -4.41 15.39
N GLU A 134 32.11 -3.17 15.51
CA GLU A 134 32.55 -2.59 16.78
C GLU A 134 31.43 -2.66 17.84
N ARG A 135 30.24 -2.16 17.50
CA ARG A 135 29.08 -2.25 18.39
C ARG A 135 28.66 -3.68 18.72
N LEU A 136 28.82 -4.61 17.78
CA LEU A 136 28.55 -6.03 17.99
C LEU A 136 29.50 -6.60 19.05
N LEU A 137 30.80 -6.30 18.97
CA LEU A 137 31.77 -6.75 19.97
C LEU A 137 31.49 -6.18 21.36
N GLU A 138 31.14 -4.88 21.45
CA GLU A 138 30.69 -4.27 22.71
C GLU A 138 29.47 -5.02 23.27
N SER A 139 28.49 -5.32 22.41
CA SER A 139 27.27 -6.04 22.76
C SER A 139 27.53 -7.50 23.17
N VAL A 140 28.57 -8.15 22.63
CA VAL A 140 28.99 -9.49 23.09
C VAL A 140 29.49 -9.40 24.53
N GLY A 141 30.27 -8.37 24.86
CA GLY A 141 30.69 -8.08 26.24
C GLY A 141 29.48 -7.86 27.17
N GLU A 142 28.46 -7.13 26.72
CA GLU A 142 27.20 -6.94 27.45
C GLU A 142 26.42 -8.26 27.63
N GLY A 143 26.35 -9.07 26.57
CA GLY A 143 25.71 -10.39 26.59
C GLY A 143 26.38 -11.34 27.60
N LEU A 144 27.72 -11.32 27.69
CA LEU A 144 28.47 -12.07 28.69
C LEU A 144 28.22 -11.54 30.11
N ARG A 145 28.23 -10.22 30.32
CA ARG A 145 27.95 -9.60 31.63
C ARG A 145 26.52 -9.87 32.12
N SER A 146 25.55 -9.89 31.22
CA SER A 146 24.14 -10.14 31.53
C SER A 146 23.79 -11.62 31.64
N GLY A 147 24.71 -12.53 31.34
CA GLY A 147 24.48 -13.98 31.32
C GLY A 147 23.67 -14.48 30.11
N ARG A 148 23.40 -13.62 29.12
CA ARG A 148 22.73 -13.95 27.85
C ARG A 148 23.62 -14.81 26.94
N LEU A 149 24.93 -14.60 27.03
CA LEU A 149 25.96 -15.45 26.44
C LEU A 149 26.84 -16.05 27.54
N ARG A 150 27.30 -17.28 27.34
CA ARG A 150 28.35 -17.92 28.13
C ARG A 150 29.65 -17.99 27.32
N PRO A 151 30.83 -18.01 27.95
CA PRO A 151 32.09 -18.13 27.21
C PRO A 151 32.20 -19.36 26.29
N ALA A 152 31.51 -20.46 26.64
CA ALA A 152 31.48 -21.69 25.85
C ALA A 152 30.48 -21.66 24.68
N ASP A 153 29.60 -20.66 24.64
CA ASP A 153 28.57 -20.54 23.60
C ASP A 153 29.17 -20.16 22.24
N ARG A 154 28.39 -20.34 21.18
CA ARG A 154 28.77 -19.98 19.81
C ARG A 154 27.65 -19.21 19.14
N LEU A 155 27.79 -17.89 19.08
CA LEU A 155 26.96 -16.98 18.30
C LEU A 155 27.59 -16.83 16.92
N THR A 156 26.96 -17.38 15.89
CA THR A 156 27.43 -17.27 14.51
C THR A 156 26.71 -16.12 13.82
N VAL A 157 27.44 -15.20 13.18
CA VAL A 157 26.88 -14.07 12.43
C VAL A 157 27.52 -14.06 11.05
N VAL A 158 26.73 -14.29 10.00
CA VAL A 158 27.17 -14.28 8.61
C VAL A 158 26.50 -13.10 7.92
N ALA A 159 27.26 -12.05 7.64
CA ALA A 159 26.75 -10.82 7.05
C ALA A 159 27.38 -10.65 5.66
N SER A 160 26.68 -11.15 4.62
CA SER A 160 27.18 -11.09 3.23
C SER A 160 26.13 -10.56 2.25
N ASN A 161 26.50 -9.56 1.46
CA ASN A 161 25.71 -9.12 0.30
C ASN A 161 26.11 -9.83 -1.01
N VAL A 162 27.03 -10.80 -0.93
CA VAL A 162 27.48 -11.60 -2.08
C VAL A 162 26.79 -12.96 -2.08
N TYR A 163 26.71 -13.64 -0.93
CA TYR A 163 26.09 -14.96 -0.81
C TYR A 163 24.81 -14.98 0.05
N GLY A 164 24.41 -13.85 0.66
CA GLY A 164 23.31 -13.78 1.62
C GLY A 164 23.79 -13.96 3.07
N GLY A 165 23.00 -13.50 4.04
CA GLY A 165 23.40 -13.44 5.46
C GLY A 165 22.35 -13.95 6.45
N PHE A 166 22.82 -14.42 7.61
CA PHE A 166 22.02 -14.97 8.70
C PHE A 166 22.79 -14.89 10.03
N TRP A 167 22.13 -15.16 11.16
CA TRP A 167 22.80 -15.33 12.45
C TRP A 167 22.17 -16.48 13.26
N LEU A 168 22.92 -17.06 14.19
CA LEU A 168 22.56 -18.22 15.00
C LEU A 168 22.86 -17.96 16.47
N ALA A 169 21.83 -17.99 17.32
CA ALA A 169 21.99 -17.94 18.77
C ALA A 169 22.57 -19.26 19.31
N PRO A 170 23.28 -19.24 20.45
CA PRO A 170 23.70 -20.46 21.13
C PRO A 170 22.48 -21.21 21.71
N THR A 171 22.38 -22.51 21.43
CA THR A 171 21.37 -23.48 21.95
C THR A 171 19.95 -23.48 21.32
N GLU A 172 19.87 -23.79 20.02
CA GLU A 172 18.85 -24.70 19.49
C GLU A 172 19.47 -26.11 19.38
N ASN A 173 18.84 -27.14 19.95
CA ASN A 173 19.38 -28.51 20.05
C ASN A 173 19.58 -29.22 18.69
N GLY A 174 20.74 -29.86 18.50
CA GLY A 174 20.92 -31.04 17.62
C GLY A 174 21.81 -30.87 16.36
N PRO A 175 22.53 -31.92 15.92
CA PRO A 175 23.69 -31.83 15.04
C PRO A 175 23.36 -31.50 13.59
N THR A 176 24.18 -30.65 12.97
CA THR A 176 24.36 -30.52 11.50
C THR A 176 23.08 -30.31 10.67
N GLN A 177 22.39 -29.19 10.86
CA GLN A 177 21.84 -28.53 9.66
C GLN A 177 23.04 -27.95 8.92
N THR A 178 23.40 -28.54 7.79
CA THR A 178 24.49 -28.04 6.95
C THR A 178 24.23 -26.57 6.64
N ALA A 179 25.27 -25.72 6.71
CA ALA A 179 25.15 -24.29 6.38
C ALA A 179 24.44 -24.04 5.03
N ALA A 180 24.46 -25.03 4.13
CA ALA A 180 23.74 -25.07 2.87
C ALA A 180 22.20 -24.92 3.01
N ALA A 181 21.58 -25.46 4.06
CA ALA A 181 20.12 -25.38 4.25
C ALA A 181 19.62 -23.97 4.65
N ARG A 182 20.53 -23.07 5.04
CA ARG A 182 20.20 -21.71 5.50
C ARG A 182 20.62 -20.60 4.54
N TRP A 183 21.42 -20.92 3.53
CA TRP A 183 21.59 -20.07 2.37
C TRP A 183 20.45 -20.35 1.38
N ASP A 184 19.30 -19.72 1.62
CA ASP A 184 18.13 -19.77 0.73
C ASP A 184 18.33 -18.97 -0.57
N GLY A 185 19.47 -18.29 -0.72
CA GLY A 185 19.80 -17.45 -1.87
C GLY A 185 19.18 -16.05 -1.84
N SER A 186 18.43 -15.70 -0.78
CA SER A 186 17.88 -14.36 -0.60
C SER A 186 18.97 -13.37 -0.17
N ALA A 187 19.08 -12.26 -0.91
CA ALA A 187 20.01 -11.19 -0.57
C ALA A 187 19.49 -10.43 0.66
N ARG A 188 20.05 -10.69 1.84
CA ARG A 188 19.81 -9.88 3.05
C ARG A 188 20.89 -8.81 3.21
N ASP A 189 20.49 -7.59 3.54
CA ASP A 189 21.42 -6.50 3.83
C ASP A 189 22.30 -6.87 5.05
N PRO A 190 23.65 -6.89 4.92
CA PRO A 190 24.57 -7.20 6.02
C PRO A 190 24.32 -6.36 7.28
N LYS A 191 23.88 -5.11 7.12
CA LYS A 191 23.57 -4.23 8.26
C LYS A 191 22.42 -4.76 9.09
N ILE A 192 21.37 -5.30 8.45
CA ILE A 192 20.20 -5.86 9.14
C ILE A 192 20.63 -7.06 9.99
N VAL A 193 21.44 -7.96 9.43
CA VAL A 193 21.94 -9.14 10.16
C VAL A 193 22.76 -8.74 11.39
N LEU A 194 23.67 -7.77 11.24
CA LEU A 194 24.45 -7.25 12.36
C LEU A 194 23.56 -6.59 13.44
N ILE A 195 22.57 -5.78 13.03
CA ILE A 195 21.62 -5.12 13.94
C ILE A 195 20.76 -6.12 14.70
N GLU A 196 20.30 -7.20 14.05
CA GLU A 196 19.52 -8.26 14.70
C GLU A 196 20.33 -8.98 15.78
N ALA A 197 21.58 -9.34 15.48
CA ALA A 197 22.49 -9.96 16.45
C ALA A 197 22.77 -9.02 17.64
N ILE A 198 23.04 -7.73 17.38
CA ILE A 198 23.20 -6.70 18.42
C ILE A 198 21.94 -6.59 19.30
N ARG A 199 20.75 -6.53 18.68
CA ARG A 199 19.48 -6.46 19.42
C ARG A 199 19.28 -7.68 20.31
N TRP A 200 19.61 -8.88 19.82
CA TRP A 200 19.48 -10.10 20.61
C TRP A 200 20.43 -10.13 21.82
N LEU A 201 21.65 -9.60 21.66
CA LEU A 201 22.67 -9.51 22.72
C LEU A 201 22.31 -8.48 23.80
N THR A 202 21.71 -7.36 23.39
CA THR A 202 21.42 -6.21 24.27
C THR A 202 20.03 -6.29 24.93
N GLN A 203 19.24 -7.32 24.61
CA GLN A 203 17.98 -7.61 25.29
C GLN A 203 18.23 -8.04 26.73
N THR A 204 17.88 -7.20 27.70
CA THR A 204 17.89 -7.58 29.11
C THR A 204 16.75 -8.55 29.38
N HIS A 205 17.01 -9.64 30.12
CA HIS A 205 15.97 -10.44 30.76
C HIS A 205 15.35 -9.65 31.92
N THR A 206 14.71 -8.53 31.60
CA THR A 206 13.55 -8.07 32.34
C THR A 206 12.33 -8.57 31.55
N SER A 207 11.38 -9.20 32.22
CA SER A 207 10.11 -9.62 31.63
C SER A 207 9.23 -8.40 31.34
N VAL A 208 9.72 -7.44 30.57
CA VAL A 208 8.90 -6.44 29.91
C VAL A 208 8.93 -6.82 28.44
N ARG A 209 7.91 -7.59 28.02
CA ARG A 209 7.58 -7.73 26.60
C ARG A 209 7.61 -6.32 26.00
N PRO A 210 8.23 -6.08 24.82
CA PRO A 210 8.05 -4.81 24.14
C PRO A 210 6.54 -4.55 24.10
N VAL A 211 6.09 -3.44 24.67
CA VAL A 211 4.66 -3.11 24.72
C VAL A 211 4.28 -2.81 23.28
N ILE A 212 3.77 -3.82 22.59
CA ILE A 212 3.21 -3.67 21.26
C ILE A 212 2.01 -2.75 21.43
N ARG A 213 2.11 -1.58 20.81
CA ARG A 213 1.04 -0.58 20.80
C ARG A 213 0.44 -0.56 19.40
N ILE A 214 -0.87 -0.47 19.33
CA ILE A 214 -1.60 -0.39 18.07
C ILE A 214 -2.36 0.94 17.98
N SER A 215 -2.45 1.52 16.79
CA SER A 215 -3.31 2.68 16.53
C SER A 215 -4.80 2.28 16.44
N LYS A 216 -5.71 3.26 16.48
CA LYS A 216 -7.13 3.08 16.13
C LYS A 216 -7.29 2.26 14.86
N SER A 217 -6.65 2.68 13.76
CA SER A 217 -6.76 2.03 12.46
C SER A 217 -6.26 0.58 12.50
N GLN A 218 -5.17 0.30 13.21
CA GLN A 218 -4.67 -1.06 13.41
C GLN A 218 -5.64 -1.91 14.25
N TYR A 219 -6.23 -1.36 15.30
CA TYR A 219 -7.26 -2.05 16.08
C TYR A 219 -8.46 -2.45 15.21
N ILE A 220 -8.97 -1.52 14.39
CA ILE A 220 -10.08 -1.78 13.46
C ILE A 220 -9.70 -2.85 12.42
N SER A 221 -8.52 -2.75 11.82
CA SER A 221 -8.00 -3.79 10.92
C SER A 221 -7.89 -5.15 11.61
N GLY A 222 -7.53 -5.19 12.89
CA GLY A 222 -7.46 -6.41 13.69
C GLY A 222 -8.82 -7.03 14.00
N LEU A 223 -9.85 -6.19 14.19
CA LEU A 223 -11.24 -6.66 14.30
C LEU A 223 -11.74 -7.28 12.98
N GLN A 224 -11.30 -6.75 11.84
CA GLN A 224 -11.59 -7.32 10.52
C GLN A 224 -10.81 -8.63 10.30
N CYS A 225 -9.49 -8.61 10.47
CA CYS A 225 -8.64 -9.77 10.27
C CYS A 225 -7.34 -9.71 11.07
N ARG A 226 -7.07 -10.75 11.87
CA ARG A 226 -5.84 -10.85 12.67
C ARG A 226 -4.58 -11.00 11.79
N LYS A 227 -4.67 -11.66 10.62
CA LYS A 227 -3.56 -11.73 9.65
C LYS A 227 -3.21 -10.34 9.10
N LEU A 228 -4.22 -9.54 8.73
CA LEU A 228 -4.03 -8.17 8.27
C LEU A 228 -3.31 -7.32 9.32
N LEU A 229 -3.78 -7.33 10.57
CA LEU A 229 -3.11 -6.60 11.65
C LEU A 229 -1.67 -7.07 11.86
N TRP A 230 -1.43 -8.38 11.82
CA TRP A 230 -0.07 -8.93 11.98
C TRP A 230 0.87 -8.37 10.90
N TRP A 231 0.48 -8.38 9.62
CA TRP A 231 1.29 -7.81 8.53
C TRP A 231 1.47 -6.30 8.64
N MET A 232 0.43 -5.56 9.04
CA MET A 232 0.55 -4.11 9.27
C MET A 232 1.59 -3.73 10.34
N VAL A 233 1.85 -4.63 11.30
CA VAL A 233 2.78 -4.38 12.42
C VAL A 233 4.17 -4.95 12.12
N HIS A 234 4.26 -6.16 11.56
CA HIS A 234 5.52 -6.86 11.34
C HIS A 234 6.15 -6.58 9.97
N GLU A 235 5.34 -6.16 8.98
CA GLU A 235 5.79 -5.84 7.62
C GLU A 235 5.25 -4.47 7.14
N PRO A 236 5.49 -3.37 7.89
CA PRO A 236 4.90 -2.06 7.59
C PRO A 236 5.36 -1.47 6.24
N GLU A 237 6.50 -1.92 5.72
CA GLU A 237 7.06 -1.49 4.42
C GLU A 237 6.62 -2.39 3.25
N SER A 238 5.62 -3.25 3.46
CA SER A 238 5.05 -4.09 2.40
C SER A 238 4.51 -3.23 1.25
N PRO A 239 4.80 -3.57 -0.02
CA PRO A 239 4.26 -2.86 -1.18
C PRO A 239 2.73 -2.78 -1.18
N GLU A 240 2.05 -3.78 -0.62
CA GLU A 240 0.58 -3.82 -0.50
C GLU A 240 0.04 -2.74 0.44
N LEU A 241 0.87 -2.20 1.35
CA LEU A 241 0.52 -1.07 2.22
C LEU A 241 0.88 0.29 1.62
N ALA A 242 1.55 0.31 0.46
CA ALA A 242 1.86 1.54 -0.23
C ALA A 242 0.56 2.27 -0.61
N VAL A 243 0.49 3.55 -0.25
CA VAL A 243 -0.70 4.36 -0.52
C VAL A 243 -0.65 4.83 -1.97
N GLY A 244 -1.45 4.21 -2.83
CA GLY A 244 -1.63 4.62 -4.23
C GLY A 244 -2.37 5.96 -4.36
N GLU A 245 -2.38 6.51 -5.58
CA GLU A 245 -2.97 7.84 -5.89
C GLU A 245 -4.45 7.94 -5.47
N GLU A 246 -5.25 6.88 -5.67
CA GLU A 246 -6.67 6.84 -5.26
C GLU A 246 -6.85 7.01 -3.73
N LEU A 247 -6.06 6.26 -2.94
CA LEU A 247 -6.13 6.32 -1.47
C LEU A 247 -5.63 7.67 -0.93
N GLN A 248 -4.63 8.28 -1.57
CA GLN A 248 -4.17 9.62 -1.22
C GLN A 248 -5.29 10.66 -1.33
N VAL A 249 -6.07 10.63 -2.41
CA VAL A 249 -7.20 11.54 -2.61
C VAL A 249 -8.29 11.32 -1.54
N ILE A 250 -8.57 10.07 -1.17
CA ILE A 250 -9.52 9.76 -0.09
C ILE A 250 -9.04 10.33 1.26
N PHE A 251 -7.75 10.18 1.59
CA PHE A 251 -7.19 10.71 2.83
C PHE A 251 -7.18 12.23 2.87
N GLU A 252 -6.80 12.87 1.77
CA GLU A 252 -6.81 14.33 1.63
C GLU A 252 -8.25 14.89 1.76
N ARG A 253 -9.22 14.23 1.12
CA ARG A 253 -10.65 14.56 1.28
C ARG A 253 -11.08 14.44 2.74
N GLY A 254 -10.70 13.36 3.42
CA GLY A 254 -10.97 13.16 4.84
C GLY A 254 -10.35 14.25 5.72
N ARG A 255 -9.10 14.65 5.44
CA ARG A 255 -8.40 15.73 6.14
C ARG A 255 -9.12 17.07 6.00
N ARG A 256 -9.51 17.45 4.77
CA ARG A 256 -10.27 18.69 4.51
C ARG A 256 -11.61 18.71 5.25
N VAL A 257 -12.34 17.59 5.25
CA VAL A 257 -13.59 17.45 6.02
C VAL A 257 -13.33 17.59 7.53
N GLY A 258 -12.28 16.96 8.05
CA GLY A 258 -11.87 17.08 9.45
C GLY A 258 -11.51 18.50 9.85
N GLU A 259 -10.80 19.24 8.99
CA GLU A 259 -10.47 20.65 9.21
C GLU A 259 -11.70 21.54 9.25
N LEU A 260 -12.62 21.37 8.31
CA LEU A 260 -13.83 22.17 8.25
C LEU A 260 -14.78 21.86 9.42
N ALA A 261 -14.83 20.62 9.90
CA ALA A 261 -15.62 20.23 11.07
C ALA A 261 -15.24 21.01 12.34
N ARG A 262 -13.98 21.43 12.47
CA ARG A 262 -13.50 22.26 13.60
C ARG A 262 -14.21 23.62 13.66
N THR A 263 -14.63 24.14 12.51
CA THR A 263 -15.33 25.44 12.44
C THR A 263 -16.71 25.41 13.10
N CYS A 264 -17.32 24.23 13.25
CA CYS A 264 -18.59 24.07 13.96
C CYS A 264 -18.46 24.15 15.49
N VAL A 265 -17.23 24.11 16.02
CA VAL A 265 -16.93 24.15 17.46
C VAL A 265 -15.72 25.03 17.74
N PRO A 266 -15.75 26.33 17.35
CA PRO A 266 -14.57 27.19 17.34
C PRO A 266 -13.96 27.42 18.74
N GLY A 267 -12.71 27.89 18.76
CA GLY A 267 -11.99 28.23 20.00
C GLY A 267 -11.22 27.06 20.64
N GLY A 268 -10.98 25.98 19.90
CA GLY A 268 -10.21 24.82 20.38
C GLY A 268 -8.70 24.90 20.13
N VAL A 269 -7.95 24.07 20.84
CA VAL A 269 -6.50 23.87 20.68
C VAL A 269 -6.25 22.64 19.79
N LEU A 270 -5.48 22.80 18.72
CA LEU A 270 -5.12 21.71 17.82
C LEU A 270 -3.83 21.00 18.25
N VAL A 271 -3.89 19.68 18.41
CA VAL A 271 -2.70 18.82 18.60
C VAL A 271 -2.10 18.48 17.22
N GLY A 272 -1.51 19.47 16.56
CA GLY A 272 -1.07 19.40 15.14
C GLY A 272 0.30 18.76 14.89
N LEU A 273 0.76 17.86 15.78
CA LEU A 273 2.06 17.19 15.65
C LEU A 273 1.97 15.95 14.75
N PRO A 274 3.05 15.48 14.10
CA PRO A 274 3.00 14.25 13.30
C PRO A 274 2.48 13.02 14.07
N HIS A 275 1.72 12.13 13.42
CA HIS A 275 1.12 10.96 14.07
C HIS A 275 2.12 10.00 14.73
N HIS A 276 3.36 9.95 14.23
CA HIS A 276 4.42 9.11 14.81
C HIS A 276 5.00 9.70 16.11
N GLU A 277 4.80 10.99 16.39
CA GLU A 277 5.25 11.65 17.62
C GLU A 277 4.29 11.42 18.79
N VAL A 278 3.97 10.16 19.05
CA VAL A 278 2.96 9.74 20.04
C VAL A 278 3.18 10.42 21.41
N THR A 279 4.40 10.40 21.94
CA THR A 279 4.73 10.99 23.24
C THR A 279 4.44 12.50 23.30
N HIS A 280 4.80 13.24 22.26
CA HIS A 280 4.57 14.69 22.21
C HIS A 280 3.09 15.01 22.06
N ARG A 281 2.34 14.22 21.27
CA ARG A 281 0.89 14.36 21.13
C ARG A 281 0.15 14.12 22.44
N LEU A 282 0.56 13.10 23.21
CA LEU A 282 0.02 12.83 24.55
C LEU A 282 0.28 14.00 25.50
N ALA A 283 1.52 14.52 25.52
CA ALA A 283 1.89 15.66 26.37
C ALA A 283 1.11 16.93 26.01
N ALA A 284 0.99 17.26 24.72
CA ALA A 284 0.22 18.41 24.24
C ALA A 284 -1.27 18.29 24.59
N THR A 285 -1.84 17.09 24.49
CA THR A 285 -3.24 16.84 24.87
C THR A 285 -3.44 17.03 26.37
N ALA A 286 -2.55 16.47 27.20
CA ALA A 286 -2.60 16.63 28.65
C ALA A 286 -2.50 18.09 29.08
N GLN A 287 -1.59 18.85 28.45
CA GLN A 287 -1.43 20.28 28.70
C GLN A 287 -2.70 21.06 28.34
N ALA A 288 -3.27 20.86 27.14
CA ALA A 288 -4.49 21.54 26.72
C ALA A 288 -5.68 21.24 27.66
N ILE A 289 -5.77 20.01 28.18
CA ILE A 289 -6.78 19.63 29.18
C ILE A 289 -6.52 20.34 30.52
N ALA A 290 -5.27 20.42 30.98
CA ALA A 290 -4.88 21.10 32.22
C ALA A 290 -5.17 22.60 32.15
N ASP A 291 -4.92 23.22 30.99
CA ASP A 291 -5.22 24.63 30.69
C ASP A 291 -6.72 24.90 30.51
N LYS A 292 -7.56 23.88 30.74
CA LYS A 292 -9.03 23.96 30.64
C LYS A 292 -9.51 24.43 29.28
N ALA A 293 -8.81 24.06 28.21
CA ALA A 293 -9.23 24.34 26.84
C ALA A 293 -10.70 23.90 26.66
N PRO A 294 -11.56 24.73 26.02
CA PRO A 294 -12.96 24.40 25.82
C PRO A 294 -13.13 23.28 24.79
N VAL A 295 -12.21 23.17 23.83
CA VAL A 295 -12.15 22.12 22.82
C VAL A 295 -10.68 21.76 22.58
N VAL A 296 -10.40 20.48 22.39
CA VAL A 296 -9.10 19.99 21.92
C VAL A 296 -9.34 19.19 20.64
N TYR A 297 -8.70 19.59 19.55
CA TYR A 297 -8.77 18.88 18.27
C TYR A 297 -7.65 17.87 18.16
N GLU A 298 -7.99 16.70 17.62
CA GLU A 298 -7.11 15.53 17.53
C GLU A 298 -6.48 15.12 18.88
N ALA A 299 -7.27 15.26 19.94
CA ALA A 299 -6.88 14.94 21.32
C ALA A 299 -6.41 13.48 21.40
N SER A 300 -5.15 13.29 21.78
CA SER A 300 -4.46 12.02 21.69
C SER A 300 -4.35 11.33 23.05
N PHE A 301 -4.64 10.03 23.07
CA PHE A 301 -4.64 9.20 24.28
C PHE A 301 -4.02 7.83 24.00
N LEU A 302 -3.42 7.22 25.01
CA LEU A 302 -2.82 5.89 24.92
C LEU A 302 -3.15 5.12 26.20
N GLU A 303 -4.07 4.16 26.10
CA GLU A 303 -4.44 3.30 27.21
C GLU A 303 -4.67 1.87 26.71
N ASP A 304 -4.42 0.88 27.58
CA ASP A 304 -4.59 -0.54 27.27
C ASP A 304 -3.87 -0.98 25.96
N GLY A 305 -2.75 -0.34 25.65
CA GLY A 305 -1.95 -0.61 24.44
C GLY A 305 -2.50 -0.02 23.15
N ILE A 306 -3.56 0.80 23.20
CA ILE A 306 -4.18 1.41 22.02
C ILE A 306 -3.96 2.92 22.02
N PHE A 307 -3.36 3.42 20.95
CA PHE A 307 -3.26 4.84 20.66
C PHE A 307 -4.47 5.31 19.85
N VAL A 308 -5.13 6.36 20.32
CA VAL A 308 -6.21 7.03 19.59
C VAL A 308 -5.98 8.54 19.53
N ALA A 309 -6.42 9.15 18.43
CA ALA A 309 -6.58 10.58 18.31
C ALA A 309 -8.07 10.86 18.03
N VAL A 310 -8.71 11.60 18.93
CA VAL A 310 -10.12 11.97 18.87
C VAL A 310 -10.24 13.28 18.10
N ASP A 311 -10.97 13.29 16.99
CA ASP A 311 -11.05 14.45 16.10
C ASP A 311 -11.46 15.73 16.83
N ILE A 312 -12.52 15.64 17.65
CA ILE A 312 -13.02 16.75 18.47
C ILE A 312 -13.33 16.26 19.88
N LEU A 313 -12.61 16.79 20.88
CA LEU A 313 -12.90 16.58 22.30
C LEU A 313 -13.35 17.91 22.94
N GLN A 314 -14.64 18.04 23.20
CA GLN A 314 -15.24 19.27 23.72
C GLN A 314 -15.57 19.16 25.21
N ARG A 315 -15.11 20.12 26.00
CA ARG A 315 -15.41 20.23 27.42
C ARG A 315 -16.82 20.81 27.62
N ARG A 316 -17.60 20.19 28.49
CA ARG A 316 -18.91 20.65 28.99
C ARG A 316 -18.87 20.73 30.52
N ARG A 317 -19.93 21.27 31.14
CA ARG A 317 -19.99 21.47 32.61
C ARG A 317 -19.66 20.19 33.40
N ASP A 318 -20.18 19.05 32.95
CA ASP A 318 -20.09 17.78 33.70
C ASP A 318 -19.25 16.70 33.00
N GLY A 319 -18.35 17.06 32.11
CA GLY A 319 -17.48 16.10 31.40
C GLY A 319 -17.20 16.51 29.97
N PHE A 320 -16.99 15.51 29.10
CA PHE A 320 -16.62 15.71 27.71
C PHE A 320 -17.64 15.13 26.74
N VAL A 321 -17.77 15.81 25.61
CA VAL A 321 -18.41 15.32 24.39
C VAL A 321 -17.29 15.04 23.41
N MET A 322 -17.21 13.81 22.90
CA MET A 322 -16.30 13.46 21.82
C MET A 322 -17.07 13.32 20.52
N ALA A 323 -16.48 13.77 19.41
CA ALA A 323 -17.01 13.53 18.07
C ALA A 323 -15.93 12.95 17.16
N GLU A 324 -16.27 11.86 16.46
CA GLU A 324 -15.52 11.32 15.33
C GLU A 324 -16.10 11.89 14.04
N VAL A 325 -15.27 12.50 13.20
CA VAL A 325 -15.68 13.11 11.94
C VAL A 325 -15.56 12.09 10.82
N LYS A 326 -16.63 11.88 10.07
CA LYS A 326 -16.67 10.96 8.93
C LYS A 326 -17.05 11.70 7.66
N SER A 327 -16.27 11.48 6.59
CA SER A 327 -16.59 11.95 5.24
C SER A 327 -17.68 11.07 4.61
N THR A 328 -18.84 10.96 5.26
CA THR A 328 -20.00 10.16 4.82
C THR A 328 -21.27 10.96 4.99
N LEU A 329 -22.36 10.53 4.35
CA LEU A 329 -23.66 11.19 4.45
C LEU A 329 -24.50 10.74 5.65
N ASP A 330 -24.12 9.64 6.29
CA ASP A 330 -24.82 9.05 7.43
C ASP A 330 -23.84 8.30 8.32
N VAL A 331 -24.30 7.93 9.51
CA VAL A 331 -23.64 6.97 10.38
C VAL A 331 -23.78 5.56 9.82
N LYS A 332 -22.66 4.85 9.72
CA LYS A 332 -22.59 3.46 9.25
C LYS A 332 -22.18 2.53 10.40
N ASN A 333 -22.53 1.26 10.28
CA ASN A 333 -22.26 0.25 11.31
C ASN A 333 -20.75 0.06 11.58
N ASP A 334 -19.91 0.23 10.57
CA ASP A 334 -18.45 0.18 10.67
C ASP A 334 -17.85 1.39 11.41
N HIS A 335 -18.59 2.48 11.61
CA HIS A 335 -18.16 3.61 12.46
C HIS A 335 -18.30 3.30 13.96
N ILE A 336 -19.15 2.35 14.35
CA ILE A 336 -19.45 2.07 15.76
C ILE A 336 -18.22 1.56 16.51
N PRO A 337 -17.42 0.61 15.98
CA PRO A 337 -16.17 0.19 16.63
C PRO A 337 -15.13 1.32 16.75
N ASP A 338 -15.04 2.22 15.76
CA ASP A 338 -14.15 3.39 15.77
C ASP A 338 -14.42 4.31 16.96
N VAL A 339 -15.69 4.66 17.17
CA VAL A 339 -16.09 5.53 18.29
C VAL A 339 -15.97 4.79 19.62
N ALA A 340 -16.28 3.49 19.64
CA ALA A 340 -16.22 2.68 20.85
C ALA A 340 -14.80 2.56 21.42
N VAL A 341 -13.79 2.28 20.58
CA VAL A 341 -12.41 2.16 21.04
C VAL A 341 -11.87 3.49 21.57
N GLN A 342 -12.23 4.59 20.92
CA GLN A 342 -11.87 5.92 21.38
C GLN A 342 -12.53 6.28 22.71
N ALA A 343 -13.84 6.06 22.83
CA ALA A 343 -14.57 6.31 24.07
C ALA A 343 -14.02 5.46 25.24
N HIS A 344 -13.61 4.22 24.97
CA HIS A 344 -12.93 3.37 25.95
C HIS A 344 -11.60 3.99 26.40
N VAL A 345 -10.69 4.27 25.46
CA VAL A 345 -9.35 4.80 25.78
C VAL A 345 -9.43 6.15 26.50
N VAL A 346 -10.30 7.06 26.08
CA VAL A 346 -10.50 8.37 26.74
C VAL A 346 -11.03 8.20 28.18
N ARG A 347 -11.95 7.25 28.41
CA ARG A 347 -12.45 6.95 29.77
C ARG A 347 -11.38 6.33 30.65
N ARG A 348 -10.53 5.47 30.09
CA ARG A 348 -9.41 4.83 30.82
C ARG A 348 -8.35 5.85 31.22
N ALA A 349 -8.15 6.89 30.40
CA ALA A 349 -7.30 8.04 30.72
C ALA A 349 -7.88 8.97 31.82
N GLY A 350 -9.01 8.59 32.44
CA GLY A 350 -9.60 9.30 33.58
C GLY A 350 -10.62 10.38 33.22
N LEU A 351 -10.98 10.55 31.95
CA LEU A 351 -11.96 11.55 31.53
C LEU A 351 -13.39 11.00 31.53
N THR A 352 -14.34 11.82 32.01
CA THR A 352 -15.77 11.49 31.93
C THR A 352 -16.33 11.83 30.56
N VAL A 353 -16.54 10.82 29.70
CA VAL A 353 -17.20 10.98 28.40
C VAL A 353 -18.72 10.85 28.55
N LYS A 354 -19.44 11.97 28.48
CA LYS A 354 -20.91 12.07 28.60
C LYS A 354 -21.64 11.73 27.31
N SER A 355 -21.09 12.18 26.18
CA SER A 355 -21.63 11.93 24.85
C SER A 355 -20.50 11.51 23.92
N ALA A 356 -20.78 10.51 23.08
CA ALA A 356 -19.96 10.13 21.95
C ALA A 356 -20.80 10.26 20.68
N GLU A 357 -20.29 11.03 19.72
CA GLU A 357 -21.00 11.44 18.52
C GLU A 357 -20.23 11.04 17.27
N VAL A 358 -20.98 10.79 16.19
CA VAL A 358 -20.44 10.77 14.84
C VAL A 358 -20.89 12.05 14.15
N MET A 359 -19.93 12.80 13.63
CA MET A 359 -20.17 14.01 12.85
C MET A 359 -20.00 13.67 11.37
N HIS A 360 -21.07 13.82 10.59
CA HIS A 360 -21.10 13.43 9.18
C HIS A 360 -21.67 14.57 8.32
N LEU A 361 -21.55 14.45 7.00
CA LEU A 361 -21.99 15.47 6.06
C LEU A 361 -23.51 15.45 5.91
N ASN A 362 -24.11 16.64 5.81
CA ASN A 362 -25.54 16.84 5.64
C ASN A 362 -25.92 16.77 4.15
N ARG A 363 -26.77 15.82 3.78
CA ARG A 363 -27.31 15.67 2.42
C ARG A 363 -28.07 16.91 1.92
N GLU A 364 -28.63 17.70 2.83
CA GLU A 364 -29.41 18.90 2.52
C GLU A 364 -28.55 20.18 2.43
N CYS A 365 -27.26 20.10 2.73
CA CYS A 365 -26.36 21.24 2.52
C CYS A 365 -26.22 21.55 1.02
N ARG A 366 -26.15 22.83 0.68
CA ARG A 366 -26.01 23.34 -0.69
C ARG A 366 -25.02 24.50 -0.70
N TYR A 367 -23.98 24.39 -1.52
CA TYR A 367 -23.03 25.50 -1.70
C TYR A 367 -23.71 26.72 -2.36
N PRO A 368 -23.39 27.98 -1.99
CA PRO A 368 -22.25 28.41 -1.16
C PRO A 368 -22.48 28.38 0.35
N ASP A 369 -23.71 28.14 0.82
CA ASP A 369 -23.99 28.12 2.26
C ASP A 369 -23.60 26.77 2.88
N LEU A 370 -22.41 26.76 3.49
CA LEU A 370 -21.88 25.59 4.21
C LEU A 370 -22.19 25.62 5.72
N SER A 371 -23.03 26.54 6.20
CA SER A 371 -23.34 26.68 7.63
C SER A 371 -23.98 25.43 8.24
N ASN A 372 -24.71 24.66 7.43
CA ASN A 372 -25.36 23.41 7.81
C ASN A 372 -24.65 22.15 7.27
N LEU A 373 -23.37 22.24 6.87
CA LEU A 373 -22.64 21.15 6.22
C LEU A 373 -22.56 19.88 7.06
N PHE A 374 -22.59 19.98 8.38
CA PHE A 374 -22.43 18.85 9.28
C PHE A 374 -23.68 18.55 10.11
N VAL A 375 -23.95 17.26 10.28
CA VAL A 375 -24.89 16.71 11.26
C VAL A 375 -24.09 16.00 12.34
N ARG A 376 -24.52 16.13 13.60
CA ARG A 376 -23.93 15.43 14.75
C ARG A 376 -24.95 14.44 15.31
N GLU A 377 -24.65 13.16 15.20
CA GLU A 377 -25.51 12.09 15.71
C GLU A 377 -24.93 11.48 16.97
N ASN A 378 -25.72 11.43 18.04
CA ASN A 378 -25.30 10.85 19.32
C ASN A 378 -25.42 9.32 19.27
N VAL A 379 -24.28 8.63 19.33
CA VAL A 379 -24.18 7.17 19.27
C VAL A 379 -23.84 6.54 20.61
N THR A 380 -23.93 7.29 21.71
CA THR A 380 -23.50 6.86 23.07
C THR A 380 -24.19 5.57 23.52
N SER A 381 -25.50 5.44 23.26
CA SER A 381 -26.26 4.22 23.57
C SER A 381 -25.87 3.06 22.66
N VAL A 382 -25.65 3.34 21.37
CA VAL A 382 -25.32 2.37 20.32
C VAL A 382 -23.94 1.72 20.57
N ILE A 383 -22.93 2.51 20.95
CA ILE A 383 -21.56 2.00 21.17
C ILE A 383 -21.41 1.20 22.48
N ARG A 384 -22.42 1.19 23.37
CA ARG A 384 -22.31 0.64 24.73
C ARG A 384 -21.81 -0.80 24.75
N SER A 385 -22.33 -1.64 23.86
CA SER A 385 -21.90 -3.05 23.76
C SER A 385 -20.48 -3.15 23.22
N ALA A 386 -20.15 -2.39 22.18
CA ALA A 386 -18.81 -2.38 21.58
C ALA A 386 -17.75 -1.92 22.59
N VAL A 387 -18.01 -0.83 23.35
CA VAL A 387 -17.10 -0.33 24.40
C VAL A 387 -16.77 -1.41 25.44
N ARG A 388 -17.75 -2.21 25.86
CA ARG A 388 -17.52 -3.31 26.82
C ARG A 388 -16.63 -4.41 26.26
N ALA A 389 -16.60 -4.59 24.93
CA ALA A 389 -15.78 -5.60 24.28
C ALA A 389 -14.32 -5.14 24.07
N VAL A 390 -14.05 -3.83 24.06
CA VAL A 390 -12.73 -3.25 23.76
C VAL A 390 -11.60 -3.85 24.61
N PRO A 391 -11.67 -3.92 25.96
CA PRO A 391 -10.55 -4.42 26.77
C PRO A 391 -10.13 -5.84 26.38
N LYS A 392 -11.11 -6.74 26.21
CA LYS A 392 -10.87 -8.13 25.84
C LYS A 392 -10.28 -8.22 24.44
N GLN A 393 -10.88 -7.54 23.47
CA GLN A 393 -10.42 -7.54 22.07
C GLN A 393 -9.00 -6.95 21.95
N ALA A 394 -8.75 -5.82 22.62
CA ALA A 394 -7.43 -5.19 22.66
C ALA A 394 -6.36 -6.14 23.21
N GLY A 395 -6.64 -6.77 24.36
CA GLY A 395 -5.75 -7.75 24.97
C GLY A 395 -5.46 -8.94 24.06
N GLU A 396 -6.48 -9.48 23.38
CA GLU A 396 -6.33 -10.58 22.42
C GLU A 396 -5.48 -10.16 21.20
N LEU A 397 -5.71 -8.98 20.64
CA LEU A 397 -4.96 -8.48 19.47
C LEU A 397 -3.50 -8.18 19.82
N VAL A 398 -3.24 -7.48 20.93
CA VAL A 398 -1.88 -7.17 21.40
C VAL A 398 -1.12 -8.45 21.76
N SER A 399 -1.78 -9.41 22.41
CA SER A 399 -1.16 -10.70 22.71
C SER A 399 -0.89 -11.52 21.45
N MET A 400 -1.79 -11.49 20.45
CA MET A 400 -1.60 -12.17 19.17
C MET A 400 -0.38 -11.63 18.42
N LEU A 401 -0.15 -10.32 18.46
CA LEU A 401 0.99 -9.68 17.79
C LEU A 401 2.35 -10.12 18.33
N ALA A 402 2.43 -10.62 19.56
CA ALA A 402 3.66 -11.16 20.13
C ALA A 402 3.99 -12.59 19.64
N GLY A 403 3.07 -13.23 18.92
CA GLY A 403 3.21 -14.59 18.40
C GLY A 403 3.48 -14.66 16.90
N PRO A 404 3.53 -15.88 16.33
CA PRO A 404 3.66 -16.07 14.89
C PRO A 404 2.41 -15.58 14.14
N LEU A 405 2.50 -15.51 12.80
CA LEU A 405 1.38 -15.17 11.93
C LEU A 405 0.15 -16.04 12.29
N PRO A 406 -1.00 -15.44 12.66
CA PRO A 406 -2.16 -16.20 13.12
C PRO A 406 -2.82 -16.95 11.96
N GLU A 407 -3.35 -18.14 12.19
CA GLU A 407 -4.16 -18.85 11.21
C GLU A 407 -5.60 -18.32 11.17
N VAL A 408 -5.98 -17.79 10.00
CA VAL A 408 -7.31 -17.26 9.69
C VAL A 408 -7.65 -17.75 8.30
N LYS A 409 -8.79 -18.45 8.16
CA LYS A 409 -9.32 -18.89 6.86
C LYS A 409 -9.79 -17.69 6.06
N THR A 410 -9.69 -17.73 4.74
CA THR A 410 -10.28 -16.71 3.86
C THR A 410 -11.80 -16.65 4.00
N GLY A 411 -12.39 -15.50 3.70
CA GLY A 411 -13.85 -15.35 3.78
C GLY A 411 -14.36 -13.91 3.54
N PRO A 412 -15.60 -13.60 3.95
CA PRO A 412 -16.21 -12.28 3.77
C PRO A 412 -15.40 -11.10 4.34
N HIS A 413 -14.69 -11.33 5.45
CA HIS A 413 -13.83 -10.34 6.09
C HIS A 413 -12.64 -9.89 5.23
N CYS A 414 -12.30 -10.60 4.15
CA CYS A 414 -11.25 -10.17 3.21
C CYS A 414 -11.68 -8.96 2.36
N THR A 415 -12.99 -8.71 2.24
CA THR A 415 -13.56 -7.65 1.38
C THR A 415 -14.49 -6.70 2.12
N THR A 416 -14.82 -6.99 3.38
CA THR A 416 -15.82 -6.26 4.17
C THR A 416 -15.36 -6.14 5.62
N PRO A 417 -15.44 -4.96 6.26
CA PRO A 417 -15.97 -3.69 5.74
C PRO A 417 -15.08 -3.03 4.68
N HIS A 418 -13.77 -3.32 4.67
CA HIS A 418 -12.84 -2.78 3.69
C HIS A 418 -12.15 -3.89 2.87
N ALA A 419 -11.73 -3.59 1.64
CA ALA A 419 -10.92 -4.51 0.86
C ALA A 419 -9.55 -4.71 1.53
N CYS A 420 -9.15 -5.96 1.76
CA CYS A 420 -7.86 -6.28 2.33
C CYS A 420 -6.76 -6.06 1.28
N PRO A 421 -5.72 -5.24 1.55
CA PRO A 421 -4.61 -5.04 0.62
C PRO A 421 -3.81 -6.34 0.36
N PHE A 422 -3.79 -7.26 1.33
CA PHE A 422 -3.07 -8.54 1.23
C PHE A 422 -3.95 -9.69 0.72
N ILE A 423 -5.07 -9.41 0.04
CA ILE A 423 -6.01 -10.45 -0.38
C ILE A 423 -5.32 -11.53 -1.24
N GLU A 424 -4.41 -11.13 -2.12
CA GLU A 424 -3.68 -12.04 -3.02
C GLU A 424 -2.71 -12.98 -2.29
N ARG A 425 -2.22 -12.61 -1.09
CA ARG A 425 -1.40 -13.51 -0.27
C ARG A 425 -2.20 -14.64 0.35
N CYS A 426 -3.49 -14.40 0.61
CA CYS A 426 -4.38 -15.37 1.27
C CYS A 426 -5.19 -16.22 0.29
N TRP A 427 -5.62 -15.63 -0.82
CA TRP A 427 -6.49 -16.30 -1.78
C TRP A 427 -5.64 -16.98 -2.85
N PRO A 428 -5.72 -18.32 -2.99
CA PRO A 428 -5.11 -18.98 -4.14
C PRO A 428 -5.78 -18.46 -5.43
N PRO A 429 -5.05 -18.42 -6.56
CA PRO A 429 -5.65 -18.06 -7.83
C PRO A 429 -6.81 -19.03 -8.12
N LEU A 430 -7.99 -18.48 -8.38
CA LEU A 430 -9.16 -19.27 -8.72
C LEU A 430 -8.96 -19.92 -10.10
N PRO A 431 -9.47 -21.14 -10.32
CA PRO A 431 -9.42 -21.75 -11.64
C PRO A 431 -10.20 -20.92 -12.67
N ALA A 432 -9.81 -21.03 -13.94
CA ALA A 432 -10.56 -20.40 -15.04
C ALA A 432 -12.02 -20.86 -15.00
N HIS A 433 -12.95 -19.93 -15.21
CA HIS A 433 -14.40 -20.18 -15.12
C HIS A 433 -14.85 -20.80 -13.79
N HIS A 434 -14.22 -20.39 -12.68
CA HIS A 434 -14.70 -20.69 -11.33
C HIS A 434 -16.17 -20.30 -11.17
N VAL A 435 -16.94 -21.01 -10.34
CA VAL A 435 -18.39 -20.80 -10.22
C VAL A 435 -18.77 -19.40 -9.73
N SER A 436 -17.88 -18.72 -8.99
CA SER A 436 -18.06 -17.31 -8.59
C SER A 436 -18.06 -16.32 -9.76
N SER A 437 -17.59 -16.74 -10.94
CA SER A 437 -17.68 -15.97 -12.18
C SER A 437 -19.04 -16.11 -12.88
N LEU A 438 -19.97 -16.95 -12.39
CA LEU A 438 -21.28 -17.05 -13.01
C LEU A 438 -22.00 -15.70 -12.97
N TYR A 439 -22.49 -15.23 -14.12
CA TYR A 439 -23.09 -13.92 -14.26
C TYR A 439 -24.27 -13.73 -13.31
N GLY A 440 -24.20 -12.67 -12.50
CA GLY A 440 -25.23 -12.33 -11.51
C GLY A 440 -25.25 -13.24 -10.28
N ILE A 441 -24.29 -14.14 -10.10
CA ILE A 441 -24.21 -14.97 -8.89
C ILE A 441 -23.88 -14.11 -7.68
N ARG A 442 -24.58 -14.36 -6.58
CA ARG A 442 -24.27 -13.76 -5.28
C ARG A 442 -23.15 -14.57 -4.62
N LYS A 443 -22.26 -13.89 -3.88
CA LYS A 443 -21.13 -14.53 -3.18
C LYS A 443 -21.55 -15.75 -2.35
N ALA A 444 -22.60 -15.62 -1.53
CA ALA A 444 -23.13 -16.71 -0.72
C ALA A 444 -23.57 -17.93 -1.55
N LYS A 445 -24.13 -17.71 -2.74
CA LYS A 445 -24.54 -18.80 -3.63
C LYS A 445 -23.34 -19.47 -4.32
N ALA A 446 -22.30 -18.70 -4.64
CA ALA A 446 -21.05 -19.25 -5.14
C ALA A 446 -20.36 -20.13 -4.08
N GLU A 447 -20.37 -19.71 -2.81
CA GLU A 447 -19.84 -20.49 -1.69
C GLU A 447 -20.63 -21.81 -1.49
N GLU A 448 -21.97 -21.77 -1.58
CA GLU A 448 -22.82 -22.97 -1.55
C GLU A 448 -22.47 -23.94 -2.68
N PHE A 449 -22.30 -23.43 -3.91
CA PHE A 449 -21.91 -24.26 -5.04
C PHE A 449 -20.55 -24.94 -4.86
N VAL A 450 -19.56 -24.21 -4.34
CA VAL A 450 -18.25 -24.82 -4.03
C VAL A 450 -18.41 -25.91 -2.96
N ALA A 451 -19.24 -25.68 -1.93
CA ALA A 451 -19.52 -26.68 -0.89
C ALA A 451 -20.22 -27.94 -1.43
N ASP A 452 -21.07 -27.78 -2.45
CA ASP A 452 -21.75 -28.88 -3.15
C ASP A 452 -20.85 -29.56 -4.20
N GLY A 453 -19.57 -29.15 -4.33
CA GLY A 453 -18.59 -29.73 -5.25
C GLY A 453 -18.54 -29.10 -6.64
N TYR A 454 -19.30 -28.03 -6.89
CA TYR A 454 -19.27 -27.27 -8.13
C TYR A 454 -18.21 -26.16 -8.07
N ASN A 455 -16.99 -26.49 -8.48
CA ASN A 455 -15.87 -25.54 -8.45
C ASN A 455 -15.86 -24.64 -9.69
N THR A 456 -16.29 -25.16 -10.83
CA THR A 456 -16.26 -24.49 -12.13
C THR A 456 -17.62 -24.55 -12.82
N LEU A 457 -17.81 -23.74 -13.87
CA LEU A 457 -19.02 -23.79 -14.69
C LEU A 457 -19.19 -25.14 -15.44
N PHE A 458 -18.11 -25.92 -15.58
CA PHE A 458 -18.17 -27.26 -16.16
C PHE A 458 -18.88 -28.25 -15.24
N ASP A 459 -18.74 -28.07 -13.93
CA ASP A 459 -19.29 -28.98 -12.92
C ASP A 459 -20.81 -28.82 -12.77
N LEU A 460 -21.36 -27.66 -13.15
CA LEU A 460 -22.79 -27.39 -13.02
C LEU A 460 -23.64 -28.46 -13.75
N PRO A 461 -24.86 -28.77 -13.29
CA PRO A 461 -25.75 -29.69 -13.99
C PRO A 461 -26.07 -29.23 -15.44
N ARG A 462 -26.35 -30.16 -16.35
CA ARG A 462 -26.74 -29.82 -17.74
C ARG A 462 -28.02 -28.98 -17.82
N LYS A 463 -28.99 -29.25 -16.94
CA LYS A 463 -30.27 -28.53 -16.84
C LYS A 463 -30.26 -27.49 -15.70
N PHE A 464 -29.13 -26.79 -15.52
CA PHE A 464 -29.03 -25.74 -14.51
C PHE A 464 -29.98 -24.57 -14.82
N ALA A 465 -30.80 -24.19 -13.85
CA ALA A 465 -31.69 -23.04 -13.97
C ALA A 465 -30.87 -21.75 -13.79
N ALA A 466 -30.74 -20.97 -14.86
CA ALA A 466 -29.98 -19.73 -14.90
C ALA A 466 -30.74 -18.68 -15.70
N SER A 467 -30.41 -17.40 -15.48
CA SER A 467 -30.85 -16.32 -16.34
C SER A 467 -30.39 -16.54 -17.80
N PRO A 468 -31.03 -15.91 -18.80
CA PRO A 468 -30.61 -16.05 -20.20
C PRO A 468 -29.12 -15.76 -20.41
N ALA A 469 -28.60 -14.69 -19.79
CA ALA A 469 -27.18 -14.33 -19.87
C ALA A 469 -26.27 -15.37 -19.22
N ALA A 470 -26.61 -15.87 -18.03
CA ALA A 470 -25.84 -16.92 -17.36
C ALA A 470 -25.89 -18.26 -18.13
N ARG A 471 -27.02 -18.58 -18.77
CA ARG A 471 -27.12 -19.77 -19.65
C ARG A 471 -26.19 -19.65 -20.85
N ARG A 472 -26.15 -18.49 -21.51
CA ARG A 472 -25.22 -18.23 -22.62
C ARG A 472 -23.77 -18.35 -22.19
N GLN A 473 -23.41 -17.79 -21.02
CA GLN A 473 -22.09 -17.96 -20.44
C GLN A 473 -21.74 -19.44 -20.27
N ILE A 474 -22.60 -20.22 -19.59
CA ILE A 474 -22.36 -21.65 -19.37
C ILE A 474 -22.21 -22.39 -20.69
N HIS A 475 -23.04 -22.07 -21.69
CA HIS A 475 -22.97 -22.68 -23.01
C HIS A 475 -21.63 -22.39 -23.70
N SER A 476 -21.25 -21.11 -23.78
CA SER A 476 -20.00 -20.64 -24.39
C SER A 476 -18.78 -21.27 -23.73
N VAL A 477 -18.74 -21.30 -22.39
CA VAL A 477 -17.63 -21.89 -21.65
C VAL A 477 -17.52 -23.40 -21.88
N ARG A 478 -18.65 -24.11 -21.95
CA ARG A 478 -18.64 -25.57 -22.18
C ARG A 478 -18.24 -25.96 -23.59
N THR A 479 -18.60 -25.16 -24.60
CA THR A 479 -18.23 -25.42 -25.99
C THR A 479 -16.84 -24.87 -26.32
N GLY A 480 -16.35 -23.89 -25.55
CA GLY A 480 -15.15 -23.12 -25.89
C GLY A 480 -15.38 -22.14 -27.04
N GLU A 481 -16.65 -21.90 -27.42
CA GLU A 481 -17.01 -21.10 -28.59
C GLU A 481 -17.73 -19.81 -28.19
N MET A 482 -17.55 -18.76 -28.98
CA MET A 482 -18.33 -17.55 -28.87
C MET A 482 -19.78 -17.81 -29.30
N ILE A 483 -20.72 -17.37 -28.48
CA ILE A 483 -22.15 -17.45 -28.77
C ILE A 483 -22.63 -16.12 -29.33
N VAL A 484 -23.34 -16.18 -30.45
CA VAL A 484 -24.00 -15.04 -31.10
C VAL A 484 -25.46 -15.41 -31.35
N GLU A 485 -26.37 -14.68 -30.73
CA GLU A 485 -27.81 -14.89 -30.88
C GLU A 485 -28.32 -14.34 -32.22
N ARG A 486 -29.33 -15.01 -32.78
CA ARG A 486 -29.85 -14.72 -34.14
C ARG A 486 -30.49 -13.34 -34.25
N ASP A 487 -31.01 -12.82 -33.15
CA ASP A 487 -31.70 -11.54 -33.05
C ASP A 487 -30.75 -10.34 -32.85
N LEU A 488 -29.42 -10.57 -32.75
CA LEU A 488 -28.41 -9.49 -32.69
C LEU A 488 -28.59 -8.47 -33.82
N ARG A 489 -28.90 -8.94 -35.04
CA ARG A 489 -29.17 -8.08 -36.21
C ARG A 489 -30.32 -7.10 -35.94
N GLY A 490 -31.40 -7.58 -35.33
CA GLY A 490 -32.57 -6.76 -35.01
C GLY A 490 -32.24 -5.72 -33.94
N ALA A 491 -31.48 -6.10 -32.92
CA ALA A 491 -31.03 -5.19 -31.87
C ALA A 491 -30.16 -4.06 -32.44
N LEU A 492 -29.19 -4.38 -33.31
CA LEU A 492 -28.31 -3.39 -33.94
C LEU A 492 -29.02 -2.50 -34.97
N ALA A 493 -30.03 -3.01 -35.67
CA ALA A 493 -30.80 -2.23 -36.65
C ALA A 493 -31.55 -1.04 -36.03
N SER A 494 -31.79 -1.06 -34.71
CA SER A 494 -32.36 0.07 -33.97
C SER A 494 -31.41 1.26 -33.80
N LEU A 495 -30.11 1.06 -34.05
CA LEU A 495 -29.07 2.09 -33.91
C LEU A 495 -28.86 2.77 -35.27
N THR A 496 -29.55 3.89 -35.49
CA THR A 496 -29.55 4.61 -36.77
C THR A 496 -28.40 5.62 -36.86
N PRO A 497 -27.53 5.55 -37.89
CA PRO A 497 -26.50 6.57 -38.13
C PRO A 497 -27.07 7.94 -38.55
N PRO A 498 -26.36 9.06 -38.32
CA PRO A 498 -25.08 9.16 -37.63
C PRO A 498 -25.17 8.81 -36.14
N ILE A 499 -24.15 8.12 -35.61
CA ILE A 499 -24.11 7.65 -34.21
C ILE A 499 -23.00 8.39 -33.47
N ALA A 500 -23.34 9.05 -32.36
CA ALA A 500 -22.35 9.55 -31.39
C ALA A 500 -22.09 8.48 -30.33
N PHE A 501 -20.83 8.11 -30.08
CA PHE A 501 -20.40 7.22 -29.01
C PHE A 501 -19.89 8.06 -27.86
N LEU A 502 -20.55 8.01 -26.71
CA LEU A 502 -20.41 8.99 -25.63
C LEU A 502 -20.00 8.34 -24.31
N ASP A 503 -19.02 8.96 -23.64
CA ASP A 503 -18.52 8.55 -22.32
C ASP A 503 -18.19 9.79 -21.49
N PHE A 504 -18.46 9.73 -20.18
CA PHE A 504 -18.27 10.83 -19.22
C PHE A 504 -17.37 10.44 -18.06
N GLU A 505 -16.55 11.38 -17.60
CA GLU A 505 -15.96 11.33 -16.25
C GLU A 505 -16.56 12.40 -15.35
N THR A 506 -16.74 12.02 -14.08
CA THR A 506 -17.38 12.85 -13.06
C THR A 506 -16.51 12.97 -11.82
N VAL A 507 -16.67 14.06 -11.08
CA VAL A 507 -16.16 14.21 -9.71
C VAL A 507 -17.30 14.39 -8.74
N ASN A 508 -17.08 13.92 -7.51
CA ASN A 508 -18.07 13.91 -6.44
C ASN A 508 -17.41 14.39 -5.13
N PRO A 509 -17.07 15.68 -5.01
CA PRO A 509 -16.36 16.17 -3.85
C PRO A 509 -17.22 16.03 -2.58
N ALA A 510 -16.59 15.64 -1.47
CA ALA A 510 -17.28 15.54 -0.18
C ALA A 510 -17.80 16.90 0.29
N ILE A 511 -16.99 17.94 0.14
CA ILE A 511 -17.38 19.33 0.40
C ILE A 511 -17.81 19.92 -0.94
N PRO A 512 -19.06 20.36 -1.12
CA PRO A 512 -19.49 20.94 -2.37
C PRO A 512 -18.79 22.29 -2.60
N VAL A 513 -18.37 22.53 -3.85
CA VAL A 513 -17.60 23.73 -4.24
C VAL A 513 -18.29 24.59 -5.31
N TRP A 514 -19.38 24.10 -5.90
CA TRP A 514 -20.12 24.77 -6.97
C TRP A 514 -21.56 25.09 -6.58
N PRO A 515 -22.14 26.22 -7.05
CA PRO A 515 -23.48 26.67 -6.67
C PRO A 515 -24.56 25.59 -6.78
N GLY A 516 -25.34 25.38 -5.72
CA GLY A 516 -26.41 24.38 -5.69
C GLY A 516 -25.94 22.93 -5.56
N CYS A 517 -24.65 22.63 -5.59
CA CYS A 517 -24.16 21.28 -5.34
C CYS A 517 -24.28 20.92 -3.85
N ARG A 518 -24.62 19.65 -3.60
CA ARG A 518 -24.64 19.01 -2.28
C ARG A 518 -23.39 18.16 -2.06
N PRO A 519 -23.08 17.75 -0.82
CA PRO A 519 -22.02 16.77 -0.57
C PRO A 519 -22.15 15.52 -1.45
N TYR A 520 -21.05 15.12 -2.10
CA TYR A 520 -21.00 14.01 -3.05
C TYR A 520 -21.90 14.13 -4.28
N ALA A 521 -22.39 15.35 -4.60
CA ALA A 521 -23.07 15.60 -5.87
C ALA A 521 -22.17 15.19 -7.03
N GLN A 522 -22.74 14.45 -7.98
CA GLN A 522 -22.04 14.02 -9.17
C GLN A 522 -22.04 15.16 -10.17
N VAL A 523 -20.84 15.59 -10.58
CA VAL A 523 -20.67 16.67 -11.55
C VAL A 523 -19.84 16.15 -12.73
N PRO A 524 -20.37 16.20 -13.96
CA PRO A 524 -19.61 15.83 -15.14
C PRO A 524 -18.58 16.91 -15.46
N VAL A 525 -17.35 16.46 -15.72
CA VAL A 525 -16.18 17.32 -15.86
C VAL A 525 -15.33 16.97 -17.07
N GLN A 526 -15.56 15.81 -17.68
CA GLN A 526 -14.92 15.40 -18.92
C GLN A 526 -15.89 14.58 -19.76
N PHE A 527 -15.81 14.73 -21.07
CA PHE A 527 -16.42 13.77 -21.99
C PHE A 527 -15.50 13.47 -23.17
N SER A 528 -15.74 12.30 -23.75
CA SER A 528 -15.28 11.94 -25.09
C SER A 528 -16.49 11.60 -25.94
N CYS A 529 -16.43 11.94 -27.23
CA CYS A 529 -17.49 11.68 -28.19
C CYS A 529 -16.90 11.35 -29.56
N HIS A 530 -17.06 10.09 -30.02
CA HIS A 530 -16.76 9.73 -31.40
C HIS A 530 -18.05 9.74 -32.24
N VAL A 531 -18.09 10.47 -33.34
CA VAL A 531 -19.26 10.54 -34.23
C VAL A 531 -19.00 9.75 -35.50
N LEU A 532 -19.71 8.63 -35.66
CA LEU A 532 -19.69 7.81 -36.87
C LEU A 532 -20.63 8.41 -37.91
N LYS A 533 -20.04 8.94 -38.98
CA LYS A 533 -20.70 9.50 -40.17
C LYS A 533 -20.48 8.57 -41.37
N ALA A 534 -21.05 8.94 -42.52
CA ALA A 534 -20.93 8.14 -43.75
C ALA A 534 -19.48 8.14 -44.33
N ASP A 535 -18.72 9.19 -44.06
CA ASP A 535 -17.38 9.49 -44.57
C ASP A 535 -16.26 9.17 -43.58
N GLY A 536 -16.57 8.84 -42.33
CA GLY A 536 -15.57 8.48 -41.33
C GLY A 536 -16.05 8.62 -39.88
N VAL A 537 -15.07 8.66 -38.98
CA VAL A 537 -15.30 8.88 -37.54
C VAL A 537 -14.59 10.16 -37.14
N GLU A 538 -15.35 11.09 -36.57
CA GLU A 538 -14.84 12.34 -35.99
C GLU A 538 -14.76 12.21 -34.47
N HIS A 539 -13.75 12.81 -33.83
CA HIS A 539 -13.59 12.79 -32.39
C HIS A 539 -13.70 14.19 -31.78
N HIS A 540 -14.54 14.30 -30.76
CA HIS A 540 -14.66 15.49 -29.92
C HIS A 540 -14.34 15.09 -28.48
N ALA A 541 -13.59 15.93 -27.77
CA ALA A 541 -13.32 15.74 -26.36
C ALA A 541 -13.34 17.09 -25.64
N TRP A 542 -13.71 17.06 -24.37
CA TRP A 542 -13.68 18.23 -23.49
C TRP A 542 -13.32 17.81 -22.08
N LEU A 543 -12.51 18.63 -21.40
CA LEU A 543 -12.13 18.44 -20.00
C LEU A 543 -12.11 19.81 -19.33
N ALA A 544 -12.80 19.94 -18.21
CA ALA A 544 -12.91 21.16 -17.42
C ALA A 544 -11.54 21.80 -17.15
N GLU A 545 -11.50 23.13 -17.12
CA GLU A 545 -10.30 23.92 -16.86
C GLU A 545 -10.46 24.71 -15.55
N GLY A 546 -9.52 24.48 -14.62
CA GLY A 546 -9.52 25.18 -13.34
C GLY A 546 -10.63 24.73 -12.37
N PRO A 547 -10.81 25.47 -11.26
CA PRO A 547 -11.74 25.12 -10.19
C PRO A 547 -13.18 25.62 -10.41
N ASP A 548 -13.43 26.41 -11.45
CA ASP A 548 -14.75 27.01 -11.72
C ASP A 548 -15.80 25.95 -12.07
N ASP A 549 -17.09 26.31 -11.99
CA ASP A 549 -18.20 25.41 -12.26
C ASP A 549 -18.20 24.97 -13.74
N PRO A 550 -17.96 23.67 -14.02
CA PRO A 550 -17.78 23.20 -15.38
C PRO A 550 -19.10 22.99 -16.12
N ARG A 551 -20.25 22.97 -15.43
CA ARG A 551 -21.51 22.45 -15.98
C ARG A 551 -21.99 23.22 -17.22
N GLU A 552 -21.93 24.56 -17.20
CA GLU A 552 -22.35 25.41 -18.32
C GLU A 552 -21.52 25.12 -19.59
N GLN A 553 -20.20 25.07 -19.45
CA GLN A 553 -19.29 24.84 -20.57
C GLN A 553 -19.36 23.39 -21.05
N PHE A 554 -19.47 22.45 -20.12
CA PHE A 554 -19.65 21.03 -20.40
C PHE A 554 -20.92 20.82 -21.24
N ALA A 555 -22.07 21.36 -20.81
CA ALA A 555 -23.34 21.20 -21.51
C ALA A 555 -23.30 21.77 -22.92
N ARG A 556 -22.74 22.98 -23.11
CA ARG A 556 -22.58 23.61 -24.44
C ARG A 556 -21.71 22.77 -25.37
N ALA A 557 -20.57 22.29 -24.88
CA ALA A 557 -19.65 21.46 -25.66
C ALA A 557 -20.28 20.10 -26.01
N LEU A 558 -21.01 19.49 -25.08
CA LEU A 558 -21.73 18.23 -25.29
C LEU A 558 -22.83 18.36 -26.37
N ILE A 559 -23.68 19.39 -26.27
CA ILE A 559 -24.76 19.66 -27.23
C ILE A 559 -24.17 19.86 -28.63
N ALA A 560 -23.08 20.62 -28.74
CA ALA A 560 -22.37 20.84 -30.00
C ALA A 560 -21.79 19.54 -30.59
N ALA A 561 -21.13 18.71 -29.77
CA ALA A 561 -20.53 17.45 -30.21
C ALA A 561 -21.57 16.42 -30.70
N CYS A 562 -22.79 16.46 -30.14
CA CYS A 562 -23.89 15.57 -30.52
C CYS A 562 -24.87 16.20 -31.53
N ALA A 563 -24.52 17.34 -32.14
CA ALA A 563 -25.38 18.00 -33.12
C ALA A 563 -25.59 17.13 -34.38
N GLY A 564 -26.84 17.02 -34.84
CA GLY A 564 -27.19 16.30 -36.07
C GLY A 564 -27.12 14.77 -36.02
N VAL A 565 -26.86 14.17 -34.85
CA VAL A 565 -26.85 12.70 -34.70
C VAL A 565 -28.24 12.13 -34.44
N ASN A 566 -28.49 10.94 -34.95
CA ASN A 566 -29.76 10.22 -34.77
C ASN A 566 -29.74 9.34 -33.51
N THR A 567 -28.57 8.78 -33.18
CA THR A 567 -28.38 7.93 -32.01
C THR A 567 -27.20 8.42 -31.18
N VAL A 568 -27.37 8.50 -29.87
CA VAL A 568 -26.26 8.65 -28.91
C VAL A 568 -26.11 7.30 -28.22
N LEU A 569 -24.95 6.67 -28.33
CA LEU A 569 -24.68 5.35 -27.81
C LEU A 569 -23.65 5.46 -26.67
N ALA A 570 -24.04 4.99 -25.50
CA ALA A 570 -23.16 4.85 -24.34
C ALA A 570 -23.05 3.38 -23.94
N TYR A 571 -22.07 3.04 -23.10
CA TYR A 571 -21.90 1.72 -22.54
C TYR A 571 -22.23 1.77 -21.05
N ASN A 572 -23.39 1.24 -20.63
CA ASN A 572 -24.02 1.53 -19.34
C ASN A 572 -24.64 2.93 -19.27
N ALA A 573 -25.47 3.23 -20.29
CA ALA A 573 -26.18 4.50 -20.49
C ALA A 573 -26.93 5.11 -19.29
N PRO A 574 -27.41 4.36 -18.27
CA PRO A 574 -28.01 4.97 -17.09
C PRO A 574 -27.09 5.99 -16.39
N PHE A 575 -25.77 5.81 -16.46
CA PHE A 575 -24.81 6.74 -15.87
C PHE A 575 -24.80 8.09 -16.59
N GLU A 576 -24.69 8.10 -17.92
CA GLU A 576 -24.68 9.32 -18.73
C GLU A 576 -26.03 10.04 -18.63
N ARG A 577 -27.14 9.30 -18.58
CA ARG A 577 -28.47 9.87 -18.35
C ARG A 577 -28.55 10.60 -17.02
N GLN A 578 -28.09 9.97 -15.94
CA GLN A 578 -28.07 10.60 -14.62
C GLN A 578 -27.23 11.89 -14.61
N CYS A 579 -26.10 11.92 -15.33
CA CYS A 579 -25.30 13.13 -15.48
C CYS A 579 -26.06 14.24 -16.21
N ILE A 580 -26.77 13.89 -17.29
CA ILE A 580 -27.57 14.85 -18.06
C ILE A 580 -28.75 15.37 -17.23
N ASP A 581 -29.43 14.51 -16.48
CA ASP A 581 -30.51 14.91 -15.58
C ASP A 581 -30.01 15.93 -14.54
N GLY A 582 -28.81 15.69 -13.98
CA GLY A 582 -28.15 16.65 -13.08
C GLY A 582 -27.77 17.97 -13.75
N LEU A 583 -27.46 17.97 -15.07
CA LEU A 583 -27.23 19.19 -15.83
C LEU A 583 -28.53 19.94 -16.11
N ILE A 584 -29.63 19.23 -16.41
CA ILE A 584 -30.96 19.83 -16.60
C ILE A 584 -31.40 20.55 -15.33
N GLU A 585 -31.29 19.90 -14.16
CA GLU A 585 -31.61 20.52 -12.87
C GLU A 585 -30.76 21.78 -12.60
N ALA A 586 -29.49 21.75 -13.01
CA ALA A 586 -28.56 22.85 -12.77
C ALA A 586 -28.69 24.02 -13.76
N LEU A 587 -29.12 23.74 -15.00
CA LEU A 587 -29.09 24.69 -16.13
C LEU A 587 -30.44 24.71 -16.87
N PRO A 588 -31.52 25.26 -16.28
CA PRO A 588 -32.84 25.27 -16.88
C PRO A 588 -32.92 25.95 -18.27
N HIS A 589 -31.99 26.86 -18.59
CA HIS A 589 -31.96 27.56 -19.88
C HIS A 589 -31.50 26.70 -21.06
N VAL A 590 -30.93 25.51 -20.82
CA VAL A 590 -30.56 24.53 -21.86
C VAL A 590 -31.30 23.19 -21.70
N GLU A 591 -32.36 23.15 -20.89
CA GLU A 591 -33.14 21.95 -20.59
C GLU A 591 -33.66 21.27 -21.86
N ASP A 592 -34.28 22.02 -22.77
CA ASP A 592 -34.87 21.47 -24.00
C ASP A 592 -33.83 20.71 -24.86
N ASP A 593 -32.62 21.26 -25.00
CA ASP A 593 -31.54 20.65 -25.77
C ASP A 593 -31.03 19.36 -25.09
N LEU A 594 -30.88 19.38 -23.77
CA LEU A 594 -30.42 18.25 -22.98
C LEU A 594 -31.45 17.11 -22.92
N VAL A 595 -32.75 17.44 -22.80
CA VAL A 595 -33.85 16.47 -22.88
C VAL A 595 -33.88 15.83 -24.26
N ALA A 596 -33.75 16.63 -25.34
CA ALA A 596 -33.68 16.11 -26.70
C ALA A 596 -32.46 15.20 -26.92
N LEU A 597 -31.30 15.53 -26.36
CA LEU A 597 -30.11 14.67 -26.36
C LEU A 597 -30.36 13.36 -25.59
N SER A 598 -30.86 13.44 -24.35
CA SER A 598 -31.14 12.27 -23.50
C SER A 598 -32.13 11.30 -24.16
N SER A 599 -33.14 11.81 -24.88
CA SER A 599 -34.11 10.97 -25.59
C SER A 599 -33.50 10.05 -26.67
N ARG A 600 -32.35 10.47 -27.24
CA ARG A 600 -31.60 9.73 -28.28
C ARG A 600 -30.58 8.76 -27.70
N ILE A 601 -30.34 8.77 -26.39
CA ILE A 601 -29.40 7.84 -25.75
C ILE A 601 -29.90 6.39 -25.88
N ARG A 602 -28.99 5.49 -26.24
CA ARG A 602 -29.16 4.04 -26.29
C ARG A 602 -27.99 3.39 -25.57
N ASP A 603 -28.18 2.16 -25.10
CA ASP A 603 -27.18 1.44 -24.33
C ASP A 603 -26.66 0.23 -25.12
N LEU A 604 -25.35 0.18 -25.31
CA LEU A 604 -24.68 -0.94 -25.97
C LEU A 604 -24.54 -2.16 -25.04
N LEU A 605 -24.51 -1.97 -23.72
CA LEU A 605 -24.30 -3.05 -22.76
C LEU A 605 -25.40 -4.12 -22.83
N PRO A 606 -26.71 -3.79 -22.84
CA PRO A 606 -27.77 -4.79 -23.01
C PRO A 606 -27.65 -5.54 -24.33
N ILE A 607 -27.26 -4.88 -25.43
CA ILE A 607 -27.11 -5.54 -26.74
C ILE A 607 -26.03 -6.62 -26.66
N VAL A 608 -24.87 -6.31 -26.08
CA VAL A 608 -23.82 -7.32 -25.86
C VAL A 608 -24.33 -8.39 -24.89
N ARG A 609 -24.82 -7.98 -23.72
CA ARG A 609 -25.26 -8.88 -22.65
C ARG A 609 -26.32 -9.85 -23.11
N ASP A 610 -27.23 -9.44 -23.99
CA ASP A 610 -28.39 -10.22 -24.36
C ASP A 610 -28.15 -11.09 -25.60
N HIS A 611 -27.16 -10.75 -26.44
CA HIS A 611 -26.94 -11.41 -27.72
C HIS A 611 -25.55 -12.00 -27.96
N VAL A 612 -24.52 -11.62 -27.20
CA VAL A 612 -23.14 -12.09 -27.44
C VAL A 612 -22.48 -12.55 -26.15
N TYR A 613 -21.76 -13.67 -26.21
CA TYR A 613 -20.89 -14.10 -25.11
C TYR A 613 -19.62 -14.75 -25.64
N HIS A 614 -18.46 -14.32 -25.14
CA HIS A 614 -17.17 -14.95 -25.39
C HIS A 614 -16.66 -15.63 -24.11
N PRO A 615 -15.98 -16.80 -24.16
CA PRO A 615 -15.47 -17.47 -22.96
C PRO A 615 -14.64 -16.53 -22.07
N ASP A 616 -13.82 -15.68 -22.68
CA ASP A 616 -12.94 -14.72 -21.99
C ASP A 616 -13.66 -13.54 -21.30
N PHE A 617 -14.99 -13.39 -21.46
CA PHE A 617 -15.75 -12.40 -20.70
C PHE A 617 -15.68 -12.65 -19.19
N GLY A 618 -15.47 -13.91 -18.78
CA GLY A 618 -15.25 -14.27 -17.38
C GLY A 618 -16.42 -13.86 -16.46
N GLY A 619 -17.65 -13.86 -16.99
CA GLY A 619 -18.84 -13.49 -16.23
C GLY A 619 -19.16 -12.01 -16.14
N SER A 620 -18.36 -11.15 -16.77
CA SER A 620 -18.55 -9.71 -16.77
C SER A 620 -18.87 -9.21 -18.17
N PHE A 621 -19.81 -8.28 -18.24
CA PHE A 621 -20.10 -7.51 -19.45
C PHE A 621 -19.60 -6.08 -19.32
N SER A 622 -18.60 -5.80 -18.48
CA SER A 622 -17.92 -4.50 -18.53
C SER A 622 -17.14 -4.37 -19.85
N ILE A 623 -17.06 -3.16 -20.39
CA ILE A 623 -16.35 -2.90 -21.64
C ILE A 623 -14.89 -3.37 -21.58
N LYS A 624 -14.25 -3.28 -20.40
CA LYS A 624 -12.87 -3.74 -20.15
C LYS A 624 -12.66 -5.25 -20.29
N LYS A 625 -13.73 -6.04 -20.16
CA LYS A 625 -13.70 -7.50 -20.39
C LYS A 625 -14.17 -7.85 -21.79
N VAL A 626 -15.18 -7.15 -22.28
CA VAL A 626 -15.80 -7.40 -23.60
C VAL A 626 -14.89 -6.96 -24.74
N LEU A 627 -14.32 -5.75 -24.66
CA LEU A 627 -13.53 -5.14 -25.73
C LEU A 627 -12.31 -5.98 -26.12
N PRO A 628 -11.38 -6.35 -25.21
CA PRO A 628 -10.21 -7.14 -25.61
C PRO A 628 -10.57 -8.54 -26.11
N ALA A 629 -11.68 -9.12 -25.62
CA ALA A 629 -12.13 -10.44 -26.05
C ALA A 629 -12.74 -10.43 -27.46
N LEU A 630 -13.49 -9.37 -27.83
CA LEU A 630 -14.11 -9.27 -29.16
C LEU A 630 -13.24 -8.56 -30.20
N VAL A 631 -12.33 -7.70 -29.75
CA VAL A 631 -11.42 -6.90 -30.57
C VAL A 631 -9.98 -7.08 -30.04
N PRO A 632 -9.32 -8.21 -30.38
CA PRO A 632 -7.96 -8.47 -29.91
C PRO A 632 -6.99 -7.34 -30.26
N GLY A 633 -6.12 -7.00 -29.31
CA GLY A 633 -5.14 -5.90 -29.44
C GLY A 633 -5.66 -4.53 -28.97
N LEU A 634 -6.93 -4.41 -28.59
CA LEU A 634 -7.48 -3.18 -28.01
C LEU A 634 -7.90 -3.43 -26.55
N GLY A 635 -7.12 -2.86 -25.62
CA GLY A 635 -7.33 -2.98 -24.18
C GLY A 635 -7.04 -1.67 -23.46
N TYR A 636 -6.68 -1.74 -22.17
CA TYR A 636 -6.36 -0.58 -21.33
C TYR A 636 -4.96 -0.67 -20.69
N ASP A 637 -4.26 -1.79 -20.88
CA ASP A 637 -2.98 -2.08 -20.21
C ASP A 637 -1.85 -1.13 -20.67
N ASP A 638 -2.01 -0.47 -21.83
CA ASP A 638 -1.09 0.52 -22.37
C ASP A 638 -1.28 1.93 -21.80
N LEU A 639 -2.33 2.14 -21.00
CA LEU A 639 -2.67 3.44 -20.43
C LEU A 639 -2.13 3.60 -19.00
N LYS A 640 -1.81 4.84 -18.65
CA LYS A 640 -1.41 5.19 -17.28
C LYS A 640 -2.60 5.18 -16.32
N ILE A 641 -3.74 5.69 -16.78
CA ILE A 641 -5.02 5.61 -16.07
C ILE A 641 -5.78 4.45 -16.69
N GLN A 642 -6.12 3.46 -15.87
CA GLN A 642 -6.72 2.21 -16.34
C GLN A 642 -8.14 2.00 -15.78
N ASP A 643 -8.57 2.84 -14.84
CA ASP A 643 -9.91 2.77 -14.26
C ASP A 643 -10.53 4.10 -13.83
N GLY A 644 -11.87 4.10 -13.76
CA GLY A 644 -12.66 5.29 -13.51
C GLY A 644 -12.51 5.86 -12.10
N ARG A 645 -12.13 5.05 -11.10
CA ARG A 645 -11.85 5.60 -9.76
C ARG A 645 -10.54 6.37 -9.77
N SER A 646 -9.52 5.79 -10.40
CA SER A 646 -8.25 6.48 -10.66
C SER A 646 -8.44 7.74 -11.50
N ALA A 647 -9.30 7.69 -12.52
CA ALA A 647 -9.64 8.87 -13.34
C ALA A 647 -10.32 9.97 -12.52
N ALA A 648 -11.37 9.64 -11.75
CA ALA A 648 -12.07 10.61 -10.91
C ALA A 648 -11.14 11.25 -9.86
N ALA A 649 -10.26 10.46 -9.23
CA ALA A 649 -9.27 10.96 -8.27
C ALA A 649 -8.24 11.90 -8.91
N ALA A 650 -7.75 11.54 -10.10
CA ALA A 650 -6.86 12.37 -10.91
C ALA A 650 -7.53 13.69 -11.33
N ILE A 651 -8.79 13.66 -11.75
CA ILE A 651 -9.53 14.86 -12.14
C ILE A 651 -9.81 15.75 -10.93
N GLU A 652 -10.22 15.18 -9.79
CA GLU A 652 -10.43 15.96 -8.56
C GLU A 652 -9.15 16.69 -8.13
N THR A 653 -7.99 16.01 -8.22
CA THR A 653 -6.68 16.62 -7.96
C THR A 653 -6.37 17.73 -8.96
N LEU A 654 -6.63 17.49 -10.25
CA LEU A 654 -6.38 18.46 -11.31
C LEU A 654 -7.23 19.73 -11.17
N LEU A 655 -8.51 19.60 -10.79
CA LEU A 655 -9.45 20.72 -10.73
C LEU A 655 -9.42 21.43 -9.36
N LEU A 656 -9.35 20.68 -8.26
CA LEU A 656 -9.54 21.19 -6.88
C LEU A 656 -8.27 21.13 -6.01
N GLY A 657 -7.15 20.72 -6.61
CA GLY A 657 -5.84 20.60 -5.96
C GLY A 657 -4.68 21.04 -6.86
N ALA A 658 -4.96 21.86 -7.88
CA ALA A 658 -3.99 22.23 -8.93
C ALA A 658 -2.70 22.85 -8.38
N ASP A 659 -2.76 23.54 -7.24
CA ASP A 659 -1.62 24.18 -6.56
C ASP A 659 -0.54 23.16 -6.13
N ALA A 660 -0.91 21.89 -5.97
CA ALA A 660 0.02 20.81 -5.65
C ALA A 660 0.76 20.26 -6.88
N LEU A 661 0.41 20.70 -8.09
CA LEU A 661 0.95 20.20 -9.35
C LEU A 661 1.70 21.29 -10.11
N THR A 662 2.89 20.96 -10.60
CA THR A 662 3.59 21.81 -11.57
C THR A 662 2.82 21.87 -12.90
N ALA A 663 3.01 22.93 -13.68
CA ALA A 663 2.38 23.05 -15.01
C ALA A 663 2.71 21.86 -15.94
N ALA A 664 3.90 21.25 -15.79
CA ALA A 664 4.26 20.06 -16.55
C ALA A 664 3.45 18.82 -16.11
N GLN A 665 3.27 18.63 -14.80
CA GLN A 665 2.44 17.55 -14.25
C GLN A 665 0.97 17.72 -14.65
N GLN A 666 0.43 18.94 -14.55
CA GLN A 666 -0.94 19.24 -14.96
C GLN A 666 -1.16 18.89 -16.44
N ARG A 667 -0.25 19.33 -17.33
CA ARG A 667 -0.33 18.99 -18.77
C ARG A 667 -0.24 17.49 -19.03
N SER A 668 0.65 16.79 -18.33
CA SER A 668 0.77 15.33 -18.47
C SER A 668 -0.52 14.63 -18.03
N LEU A 669 -1.05 14.99 -16.86
CA LEU A 669 -2.25 14.39 -16.29
C LEU A 669 -3.48 14.63 -17.19
N ARG A 670 -3.65 15.85 -17.71
CA ARG A 670 -4.70 16.18 -18.70
C ARG A 670 -4.62 15.30 -19.94
N ARG A 671 -3.42 15.14 -20.51
CA ARG A 671 -3.24 14.27 -21.68
C ARG A 671 -3.59 12.81 -21.38
N ASP A 672 -3.17 12.32 -20.21
CA ASP A 672 -3.41 10.92 -19.82
C ASP A 672 -4.91 10.66 -19.57
N LEU A 673 -5.63 11.63 -18.97
CA LEU A 673 -7.09 11.62 -18.80
C LEU A 673 -7.85 11.67 -20.12
N LEU A 674 -7.45 12.54 -21.05
CA LEU A 674 -8.07 12.64 -22.37
C LEU A 674 -7.91 11.34 -23.16
N ARG A 675 -6.72 10.72 -23.11
CA ARG A 675 -6.47 9.42 -23.76
C ARG A 675 -7.30 8.29 -23.19
N TYR A 676 -7.50 8.27 -21.87
CA TYR A 676 -8.33 7.25 -21.22
C TYR A 676 -9.78 7.34 -21.69
N CYS A 677 -10.41 8.51 -21.58
CA CYS A 677 -11.80 8.73 -22.01
C CYS A 677 -11.96 8.56 -23.55
N GLU A 678 -10.95 8.96 -24.33
CA GLU A 678 -10.90 8.66 -25.78
C GLU A 678 -10.94 7.15 -26.05
N ARG A 679 -10.17 6.36 -25.30
CA ARG A 679 -10.12 4.89 -25.43
C ARG A 679 -11.49 4.25 -25.18
N ASP A 680 -12.28 4.74 -24.22
CA ASP A 680 -13.61 4.21 -23.95
C ASP A 680 -14.55 4.38 -25.16
N THR A 681 -14.61 5.59 -25.72
CA THR A 681 -15.45 5.85 -26.91
C THR A 681 -14.94 5.19 -28.19
N LEU A 682 -13.62 5.19 -28.45
CA LEU A 682 -13.04 4.45 -29.57
C LEU A 682 -13.28 2.94 -29.42
N GLY A 683 -13.18 2.43 -28.20
CA GLY A 683 -13.52 1.06 -27.85
C GLY A 683 -14.96 0.71 -28.23
N MET A 684 -15.91 1.60 -27.91
CA MET A 684 -17.31 1.41 -28.31
C MET A 684 -17.49 1.42 -29.84
N VAL A 685 -16.81 2.30 -30.58
CA VAL A 685 -16.83 2.30 -32.06
C VAL A 685 -16.38 0.94 -32.59
N ARG A 686 -15.21 0.45 -32.16
CA ARG A 686 -14.65 -0.83 -32.61
C ARG A 686 -15.49 -2.02 -32.21
N LEU A 687 -16.07 -1.97 -31.01
CA LEU A 687 -17.00 -2.98 -30.53
C LEU A 687 -18.27 -3.01 -31.39
N TYR A 688 -18.87 -1.86 -31.68
CA TYR A 688 -20.04 -1.76 -32.55
C TYR A 688 -19.75 -2.29 -33.97
N GLU A 689 -18.63 -1.91 -34.58
CA GLU A 689 -18.19 -2.45 -35.88
C GLU A 689 -18.03 -3.98 -35.84
N ARG A 690 -17.49 -4.51 -34.75
CA ARG A 690 -17.34 -5.95 -34.55
C ARG A 690 -18.70 -6.64 -34.44
N LEU A 691 -19.65 -6.07 -33.69
CA LEU A 691 -21.01 -6.60 -33.56
C LEU A 691 -21.75 -6.59 -34.89
N LEU A 692 -21.61 -5.54 -35.72
CA LEU A 692 -22.16 -5.51 -37.07
C LEU A 692 -21.62 -6.65 -37.94
N LYS A 693 -20.32 -6.93 -37.87
CA LYS A 693 -19.71 -8.07 -38.58
C LYS A 693 -20.29 -9.40 -38.10
N LEU A 694 -20.44 -9.59 -36.78
CA LEU A 694 -21.03 -10.80 -36.20
C LEU A 694 -22.50 -10.98 -36.59
N ALA A 695 -23.25 -9.90 -36.76
CA ALA A 695 -24.63 -9.92 -37.23
C ALA A 695 -24.77 -10.15 -38.75
N GLY A 696 -23.65 -10.18 -39.50
CA GLY A 696 -23.63 -10.20 -40.96
C GLY A 696 -24.14 -8.91 -41.60
N MET A 697 -23.99 -7.78 -40.91
CA MET A 697 -24.38 -6.42 -41.35
C MET A 697 -23.17 -5.57 -41.79
N GLY A 698 -21.97 -6.14 -41.81
CA GLY A 698 -20.79 -5.45 -42.31
C GLY A 698 -20.89 -5.14 -43.80
N ARG A 699 -20.35 -4.00 -44.23
CA ARG A 699 -19.97 -3.79 -45.64
C ARG A 699 -18.79 -4.67 -46.00
#